data_AF-A0A3C1DCM0-F1
#
_entry.id   AF-A0A3C1DCM0-F1
#
_cell.length_a   1.000
_cell.length_b   1.000
_cell.length_c   1.000
_cell.angle_alpha   90.00
_cell.angle_beta   90.00
_cell.angle_gamma   90.00
#
_symmetry.space_group_name_H-M   'P 1'
#
loop_
_entity.id
_entity.type
_entity.pdbx_description
1 polymer ?
#
loop_
_entity_poly.entity_id
_entity_poly.type
_entity_poly.pdbx_seq_one_letter_code
_entity_poly.pdbx_strand_id
1 'polypeptide(L)'
;MGATMKTRHYLDWVVARAACAVAVMAAALVVGATPAMAFAENGGVHAGESLQAALQLEAQDGEANVLDYAYDDESGTATVVGLAAGSAASGGLTVPETVTHEGRDYTVTAIADNAFKNETGFSGALVLPATVQRIGASAFEGCTGFTGDLPLPASLKTVGAAAFKGCSKFNGTWSIPSGITSLGAYAFSDCIKMSGTVVVPAGVTSIPDHCFFMDGNSRYSSDHGVTGVEFAEDSQLTSIGEYAFAGNWEVVGGIDIPAGVTSIGQYAFYRTHSTSSSTYLKGAQGNLALPAGLQSIGEGAFYLCDFAGDLVIPDTVAIVGDKAFQHAGFTGELTLPAGMTTICNWCFAEDGFTGALALPASLQTIGYDAFWRCPNFAPNLTIPEGVTEIGSSAFSKYADNASGFGALSLPSTLASIGEYAFSDCISFNGALVIPNSVTTIGANAFNGCRYFTSLKLPENESFTTIARGTFGSTWNYEMGFAGTLQIPESVTVIEQEAFELCAKFTGDLVLPSGLTSIGNEAFQQCKGFSGTLALPSSLASVGDSAFYFCNGFTGLSISNSVESIGQRAFFGCEAMCGDLVIPGNVKTIGREAFGQFGYRATGEKGTLVIQEGVQSIGDNAFVHCTGFTGTIALPASLEPANMGHDVFNSCTGFTDFQLPSTWSSIPQGLFNWCTGFTGAFTVPAGIQSIGREAFNGCSGFTGTLVIPDTVTSLGYRAFGNCTGFTSYEIPSSWTSIPSGLLYGCTGMTGSLAIPATITTIETEAFYGCTGFSGALSLPAGLTAIGDSAFGGCSGLSGTLQIPESVTTIGSSAFASCKGFSGALVIPSSVTKLGAGAFEFCTGFSGDVAIPSSITSLARYLFYGCTGLTGTLTIPASVTSAYFETLSRSDFSTIVNNSTVQFAVSPIVDGTDDYYIDAAGAKATVIEAGTYRRMRVSAADISDATVSVPAQTFTGKALVPAPTVTLNGTTLVKDKHYTVSYKNNVNAGTATVTVTGIESAGYKGFASGTFAIRPKAVVPTIALAKTSLVFTGKAQKPAVTVKVDGVAVAVAGYTVSYSANTNVGTATATVTLKGNYAGTGTTKFQIVPKGTALAKVTAAKKGFIAKWKKQAAQTTGYQVQYSLKSTFKSAKTVAVKGANKVSLKVGKLKAKKKYYVRVRTYKQVGKTKYYSAWSKAKTVTTKA
;
A
#
# COMPACT_ATOMS: atom_id res chain seq x y z
N MET A 1 -24.36 -8.80 -0.26
CA MET A 1 -24.91 -8.19 0.98
C MET A 1 -24.62 -6.69 0.95
N GLY A 2 -25.51 -5.85 1.46
CA GLY A 2 -25.33 -4.39 1.45
C GLY A 2 -24.79 -3.83 2.77
N ALA A 3 -24.63 -2.50 2.82
CA ALA A 3 -24.29 -1.69 3.99
C ALA A 3 -22.90 -1.88 4.62
N THR A 4 -21.83 -1.37 3.96
CA THR A 4 -20.61 -0.85 4.64
C THR A 4 -19.72 0.01 3.73
N MET A 5 -20.23 1.12 3.15
CA MET A 5 -19.36 2.06 2.41
C MET A 5 -19.87 3.52 2.35
N LYS A 6 -19.93 4.20 3.51
CA LYS A 6 -20.05 5.66 3.62
C LYS A 6 -19.22 6.21 4.80
N THR A 7 -17.89 6.02 4.77
CA THR A 7 -16.92 6.66 5.69
C THR A 7 -15.46 6.34 5.29
N ARG A 8 -14.99 6.76 4.10
CA ARG A 8 -13.52 6.72 3.81
C ARG A 8 -12.93 7.71 2.80
N HIS A 9 -13.72 8.46 2.03
CA HIS A 9 -13.20 9.54 1.16
C HIS A 9 -13.31 10.93 1.82
N TYR A 10 -12.61 11.12 2.95
CA TYR A 10 -12.44 12.43 3.59
C TYR A 10 -11.05 12.62 4.24
N LEU A 11 -10.07 11.83 3.81
CA LEU A 11 -8.69 11.88 4.32
C LEU A 11 -7.67 12.20 3.21
N ASP A 12 -7.86 11.70 1.99
CA ASP A 12 -6.88 11.86 0.91
C ASP A 12 -6.81 13.30 0.35
N TRP A 13 -7.85 14.11 0.54
CA TRP A 13 -7.84 15.55 0.22
C TRP A 13 -6.95 16.37 1.19
N VAL A 14 -6.59 15.81 2.36
CA VAL A 14 -5.87 16.53 3.43
C VAL A 14 -4.34 16.32 3.37
N VAL A 15 -3.87 15.28 2.67
CA VAL A 15 -2.43 14.94 2.61
C VAL A 15 -1.70 15.66 1.45
N ALA A 16 -2.43 16.19 0.47
CA ALA A 16 -1.89 16.88 -0.72
C ALA A 16 -1.30 18.29 -0.46
N ARG A 17 -1.01 18.68 0.79
CA ARG A 17 -0.45 20.01 1.14
C ARG A 17 0.91 19.99 1.85
N ALA A 18 1.68 18.90 1.68
CA ALA A 18 2.95 18.68 2.39
C ALA A 18 4.16 18.45 1.46
N ALA A 19 4.21 19.09 0.28
CA ALA A 19 5.24 18.82 -0.74
C ALA A 19 5.81 20.03 -1.53
N CYS A 20 5.70 21.28 -1.04
CA CYS A 20 6.43 22.41 -1.64
C CYS A 20 6.86 23.49 -0.63
N ALA A 21 7.90 23.20 0.15
CA ALA A 21 8.64 24.19 0.92
C ALA A 21 10.10 23.73 1.14
N VAL A 22 11.03 24.69 1.27
CA VAL A 22 12.50 24.53 1.41
C VAL A 22 13.27 24.20 0.12
N ALA A 23 13.69 25.24 -0.62
CA ALA A 23 14.91 25.22 -1.44
C ALA A 23 15.55 26.59 -1.81
N VAL A 24 15.18 27.72 -1.18
CA VAL A 24 15.86 29.02 -1.44
C VAL A 24 16.26 29.74 -0.15
N MET A 25 17.51 29.53 0.29
CA MET A 25 18.30 30.53 1.01
C MET A 25 19.80 30.23 0.89
N ALA A 26 20.54 31.14 0.28
CA ALA A 26 21.97 31.33 0.46
C ALA A 26 22.27 32.83 0.25
N ALA A 27 22.62 33.54 1.32
CA ALA A 27 22.57 35.00 1.37
C ALA A 27 23.92 35.69 1.11
N ALA A 28 23.88 36.99 0.80
CA ALA A 28 25.03 37.89 0.95
C ALA A 28 24.62 39.38 1.14
N LEU A 29 24.34 39.78 2.39
CA LEU A 29 24.46 41.15 2.99
C LEU A 29 23.64 42.29 2.31
N VAL A 30 23.18 43.35 2.99
CA VAL A 30 23.65 44.07 4.20
C VAL A 30 22.46 44.46 5.11
N VAL A 31 22.71 44.57 6.43
CA VAL A 31 22.00 45.28 7.53
C VAL A 31 20.79 46.18 7.11
N GLY A 32 19.59 46.14 7.72
CA GLY A 32 19.05 45.46 8.93
C GLY A 32 17.49 45.57 8.94
N ALA A 33 16.72 45.54 10.04
CA ALA A 33 16.94 45.34 11.48
C ALA A 33 15.59 44.90 12.19
N THR A 34 15.48 45.02 13.53
CA THR A 34 14.31 44.67 14.40
C THR A 34 14.28 45.63 15.63
N PRO A 35 13.37 45.58 16.66
CA PRO A 35 12.20 44.70 16.97
C PRO A 35 10.85 45.48 17.24
N ALA A 36 9.62 44.95 17.07
CA ALA A 36 8.84 43.85 17.70
C ALA A 36 7.96 44.23 18.91
N MET A 37 6.71 43.71 18.94
CA MET A 37 5.88 43.25 20.09
C MET A 37 4.67 42.51 19.46
N ALA A 38 4.24 41.28 19.79
CA ALA A 38 4.15 40.49 21.04
C ALA A 38 2.74 40.55 21.66
N PHE A 39 2.04 39.40 21.68
CA PHE A 39 0.67 39.21 22.17
C PHE A 39 0.58 39.11 23.72
N ALA A 40 -0.61 39.37 24.25
CA ALA A 40 -1.06 38.88 25.57
C ALA A 40 -2.55 38.49 25.48
N GLU A 41 -2.98 37.54 26.33
CA GLU A 41 -4.34 36.95 26.32
C GLU A 41 -5.11 37.21 27.64
N ASN A 42 -6.41 36.89 27.62
CA ASN A 42 -7.25 36.43 28.73
C ASN A 42 -7.72 37.44 29.80
N GLY A 43 -9.01 37.29 30.18
CA GLY A 43 -9.63 37.94 31.35
C GLY A 43 -11.13 38.16 31.17
N GLY A 44 -11.96 37.77 32.15
CA GLY A 44 -13.42 37.98 32.12
C GLY A 44 -14.08 37.75 33.49
N VAL A 45 -15.39 37.44 33.49
CA VAL A 45 -16.29 37.17 34.65
C VAL A 45 -17.01 38.41 35.22
N HIS A 46 -18.20 38.18 35.82
CA HIS A 46 -19.27 39.12 36.13
C HIS A 46 -19.24 39.77 37.55
N ALA A 47 -20.13 40.77 37.69
CA ALA A 47 -21.07 41.00 38.81
C ALA A 47 -20.72 42.06 39.88
N GLY A 48 -21.77 42.76 40.35
CA GLY A 48 -21.75 43.61 41.55
C GLY A 48 -22.50 44.94 41.40
N GLU A 49 -23.79 44.99 41.75
CA GLU A 49 -24.53 46.25 41.92
C GLU A 49 -24.24 46.89 43.30
N SER A 50 -24.24 48.23 43.38
CA SER A 50 -24.63 48.95 44.60
C SER A 50 -25.10 50.38 44.26
N LEU A 51 -25.95 50.96 45.10
CA LEU A 51 -26.85 52.06 44.72
C LEU A 51 -26.58 53.36 45.49
N GLN A 52 -26.60 54.49 44.77
CA GLN A 52 -26.82 55.88 45.21
C GLN A 52 -26.05 56.47 46.43
N ALA A 53 -25.33 57.55 46.14
CA ALA A 53 -25.58 58.85 46.80
C ALA A 53 -25.38 59.96 45.75
N ALA A 54 -26.19 61.03 45.81
CA ALA A 54 -26.22 62.05 44.74
C ALA A 54 -25.30 63.24 45.00
N LEU A 55 -24.67 63.74 43.94
CA LEU A 55 -24.03 65.05 43.86
C LEU A 55 -24.13 65.55 42.41
N GLN A 56 -24.57 66.78 42.20
CA GLN A 56 -24.58 67.40 40.88
C GLN A 56 -23.17 67.86 40.52
N LEU A 57 -22.55 67.18 39.56
CA LEU A 57 -21.65 67.81 38.60
C LEU A 57 -22.12 67.44 37.19
N GLU A 58 -22.01 68.40 36.28
CA GLU A 58 -22.30 68.21 34.86
C GLU A 58 -21.22 67.31 34.26
N ALA A 59 -21.62 66.17 33.68
CA ALA A 59 -20.76 65.43 32.78
C ALA A 59 -20.70 66.22 31.47
N GLN A 60 -19.50 66.64 31.06
CA GLN A 60 -19.31 67.47 29.87
C GLN A 60 -19.83 66.78 28.61
N ASP A 61 -20.27 67.59 27.64
CA ASP A 61 -20.76 67.12 26.35
C ASP A 61 -19.72 66.22 25.65
N GLY A 62 -20.17 65.06 25.20
CA GLY A 62 -19.34 64.07 24.50
C GLY A 62 -19.00 64.44 23.04
N GLU A 63 -19.09 65.72 22.69
CA GLU A 63 -18.82 66.22 21.33
C GLU A 63 -17.49 66.97 21.26
N ALA A 64 -16.43 66.28 20.81
CA ALA A 64 -15.33 66.89 20.06
C ALA A 64 -14.38 65.83 19.46
N ASN A 65 -14.71 65.27 18.30
CA ASN A 65 -13.66 64.78 17.39
C ASN A 65 -12.98 66.01 16.76
N VAL A 66 -12.07 66.66 17.51
CA VAL A 66 -11.37 67.87 17.01
C VAL A 66 -10.50 67.47 15.82
N LEU A 67 -10.76 68.09 14.68
CA LEU A 67 -10.02 67.87 13.45
C LEU A 67 -8.81 68.80 13.35
N ASP A 68 -7.72 68.27 12.79
CA ASP A 68 -6.56 69.05 12.36
C ASP A 68 -6.61 69.28 10.84
N TYR A 69 -6.09 70.43 10.40
CA TYR A 69 -6.27 70.93 9.04
C TYR A 69 -4.98 71.54 8.46
N ALA A 70 -4.68 71.18 7.21
CA ALA A 70 -3.78 71.94 6.35
C ALA A 70 -4.58 72.96 5.54
N TYR A 71 -4.25 74.24 5.68
CA TYR A 71 -4.91 75.36 5.00
C TYR A 71 -4.14 75.75 3.73
N ASP A 72 -4.86 76.15 2.69
CA ASP A 72 -4.32 76.74 1.47
C ASP A 72 -4.90 78.15 1.28
N ASP A 73 -4.04 79.15 1.50
CA ASP A 73 -4.36 80.57 1.36
C ASP A 73 -4.62 81.02 -0.09
N GLU A 74 -4.07 80.34 -1.09
CA GLU A 74 -4.23 80.71 -2.50
C GLU A 74 -5.59 80.24 -3.03
N SER A 75 -6.00 79.00 -2.72
CA SER A 75 -7.33 78.49 -3.10
C SER A 75 -8.45 78.83 -2.11
N GLY A 76 -8.13 79.18 -0.86
CA GLY A 76 -9.12 79.38 0.20
C GLY A 76 -9.75 78.05 0.67
N THR A 77 -8.99 76.96 0.64
CA THR A 77 -9.49 75.62 1.00
C THR A 77 -8.71 75.01 2.15
N ALA A 78 -9.31 73.99 2.77
CA ALA A 78 -8.71 73.22 3.85
C ALA A 78 -8.76 71.71 3.54
N THR A 79 -7.69 71.01 3.92
CA THR A 79 -7.59 69.54 3.88
C THR A 79 -7.53 69.03 5.32
N VAL A 80 -8.41 68.10 5.69
CA VAL A 80 -8.36 67.43 7.00
C VAL A 80 -7.13 66.51 7.04
N VAL A 81 -6.20 66.75 7.96
CA VAL A 81 -4.97 65.94 8.11
C VAL A 81 -5.04 64.89 9.21
N GLY A 82 -6.05 64.97 10.09
CA GLY A 82 -6.36 63.93 11.07
C GLY A 82 -7.09 64.45 12.30
N LEU A 83 -6.90 63.80 13.44
CA LEU A 83 -7.34 64.28 14.74
C LEU A 83 -6.31 65.25 15.34
N ALA A 84 -6.78 66.35 15.96
CA ALA A 84 -5.91 67.32 16.61
C ALA A 84 -5.24 66.74 17.88
N ALA A 85 -3.99 67.14 18.12
CA ALA A 85 -3.14 66.57 19.17
C ALA A 85 -3.79 66.58 20.57
N GLY A 86 -4.02 65.39 21.12
CA GLY A 86 -4.70 65.17 22.41
C GLY A 86 -6.16 64.72 22.31
N SER A 87 -6.74 64.73 21.11
CA SER A 87 -8.06 64.12 20.82
C SER A 87 -7.91 62.60 20.65
N ALA A 88 -9.01 61.87 20.76
CA ALA A 88 -9.06 60.42 20.55
C ALA A 88 -10.31 60.04 19.74
N ALA A 89 -10.16 59.12 18.79
CA ALA A 89 -11.26 58.63 17.97
C ALA A 89 -12.36 58.02 18.85
N SER A 90 -13.57 58.56 18.74
CA SER A 90 -14.74 58.09 19.50
C SER A 90 -16.04 58.47 18.78
N GLY A 91 -17.11 57.70 18.98
CA GLY A 91 -18.43 58.02 18.41
C GLY A 91 -18.46 58.05 16.88
N GLY A 92 -19.30 58.92 16.31
CA GLY A 92 -19.32 59.21 14.87
C GLY A 92 -18.41 60.38 14.49
N LEU A 93 -17.98 60.43 13.23
CA LEU A 93 -17.10 61.48 12.71
C LEU A 93 -17.84 62.35 11.69
N THR A 94 -18.03 63.63 12.00
CA THR A 94 -18.60 64.63 11.09
C THR A 94 -17.53 65.63 10.69
N VAL A 95 -17.26 65.74 9.39
CA VAL A 95 -16.38 66.77 8.83
C VAL A 95 -17.23 68.00 8.45
N PRO A 96 -16.89 69.22 8.89
CA PRO A 96 -17.65 70.43 8.56
C PRO A 96 -17.35 70.90 7.13
N GLU A 97 -18.31 71.58 6.50
CA GLU A 97 -18.17 72.12 5.13
C GLU A 97 -17.16 73.28 5.04
N THR A 98 -17.07 74.07 6.10
CA THR A 98 -16.13 75.20 6.24
C THR A 98 -15.45 75.17 7.61
N VAL A 99 -14.26 75.74 7.68
CA VAL A 99 -13.49 75.93 8.93
C VAL A 99 -12.89 77.34 8.94
N THR A 100 -13.04 78.07 10.05
CA THR A 100 -12.48 79.41 10.22
C THR A 100 -11.08 79.33 10.84
N HIS A 101 -10.08 79.92 10.20
CA HIS A 101 -8.71 80.03 10.71
C HIS A 101 -8.19 81.45 10.58
N GLU A 102 -7.62 82.00 11.65
CA GLU A 102 -7.18 83.41 11.78
C GLU A 102 -8.20 84.48 11.32
N GLY A 103 -9.50 84.15 11.35
CA GLY A 103 -10.59 85.04 10.92
C GLY A 103 -10.95 84.99 9.44
N ARG A 104 -10.38 84.04 8.68
CA ARG A 104 -10.74 83.69 7.30
C ARG A 104 -11.44 82.33 7.28
N ASP A 105 -12.51 82.20 6.51
CA ASP A 105 -13.18 80.91 6.28
C ASP A 105 -12.54 80.17 5.10
N TYR A 106 -12.34 78.86 5.28
CA TYR A 106 -11.78 77.95 4.29
C TYR A 106 -12.77 76.82 4.02
N THR A 107 -13.02 76.51 2.74
CA THR A 107 -13.87 75.38 2.36
C THR A 107 -13.12 74.06 2.52
N VAL A 108 -13.69 73.09 3.22
CA VAL A 108 -13.05 71.78 3.41
C VAL A 108 -13.26 70.93 2.14
N THR A 109 -12.17 70.69 1.39
CA THR A 109 -12.23 70.06 0.06
C THR A 109 -11.55 68.70 -0.03
N ALA A 110 -10.78 68.27 0.97
CA ALA A 110 -10.12 66.97 0.95
C ALA A 110 -9.87 66.37 2.34
N ILE A 111 -9.72 65.04 2.36
CA ILE A 111 -9.11 64.29 3.47
C ILE A 111 -7.70 63.88 3.03
N ALA A 112 -6.69 64.05 3.88
CA ALA A 112 -5.30 63.73 3.58
C ALA A 112 -5.00 62.23 3.59
N ASP A 113 -3.80 61.89 3.09
CA ASP A 113 -3.29 60.51 3.15
C ASP A 113 -3.02 60.11 4.61
N ASN A 114 -3.51 58.93 5.01
CA ASN A 114 -3.41 58.34 6.36
C ASN A 114 -4.13 59.10 7.50
N ALA A 115 -4.98 60.09 7.22
CA ALA A 115 -5.53 61.03 8.22
C ALA A 115 -6.14 60.40 9.49
N PHE A 116 -6.82 59.27 9.36
CA PHE A 116 -7.44 58.51 10.46
C PHE A 116 -6.97 57.05 10.50
N LYS A 117 -5.75 56.77 10.02
CA LYS A 117 -5.26 55.41 9.82
C LYS A 117 -5.10 54.64 11.13
N ASN A 118 -5.78 53.51 11.22
CA ASN A 118 -5.92 52.62 12.38
C ASN A 118 -6.64 53.25 13.59
N GLU A 119 -7.46 54.28 13.38
CA GLU A 119 -8.29 54.86 14.44
C GLU A 119 -9.49 53.97 14.78
N THR A 120 -9.24 52.88 15.50
CA THR A 120 -10.24 51.86 15.84
C THR A 120 -11.27 52.30 16.89
N GLY A 121 -11.14 53.50 17.45
CA GLY A 121 -11.99 54.01 18.54
C GLY A 121 -13.35 54.56 18.09
N PHE A 122 -13.53 54.86 16.79
CA PHE A 122 -14.83 55.25 16.25
C PHE A 122 -15.90 54.16 16.44
N SER A 123 -17.17 54.56 16.55
CA SER A 123 -18.28 53.67 16.89
C SER A 123 -19.65 54.13 16.36
N GLY A 124 -19.69 55.05 15.40
CA GLY A 124 -20.93 55.63 14.85
C GLY A 124 -20.86 55.85 13.34
N ALA A 125 -21.66 56.77 12.81
CA ALA A 125 -21.63 57.13 11.40
C ALA A 125 -20.38 57.95 11.02
N LEU A 126 -19.97 57.86 9.76
CA LEU A 126 -19.11 58.84 9.11
C LEU A 126 -19.99 59.82 8.33
N VAL A 127 -19.66 61.12 8.35
CA VAL A 127 -20.36 62.17 7.59
C VAL A 127 -19.33 63.09 6.94
N LEU A 128 -19.32 63.11 5.60
CA LEU A 128 -18.46 63.99 4.79
C LEU A 128 -19.33 65.05 4.07
N PRO A 129 -18.92 66.32 4.04
CA PRO A 129 -19.71 67.39 3.46
C PRO A 129 -19.63 67.38 1.93
N ALA A 130 -20.59 68.03 1.28
CA ALA A 130 -20.73 68.06 -0.18
C ALA A 130 -19.57 68.77 -0.90
N THR A 131 -18.62 69.37 -0.18
CA THR A 131 -17.43 70.06 -0.69
C THR A 131 -16.21 69.15 -0.87
N VAL A 132 -16.19 67.93 -0.31
CA VAL A 132 -15.02 67.03 -0.36
C VAL A 132 -14.86 66.38 -1.75
N GLN A 133 -13.83 66.82 -2.47
CA GLN A 133 -13.47 66.40 -3.83
C GLN A 133 -12.41 65.28 -3.86
N ARG A 134 -11.69 65.04 -2.77
CA ARG A 134 -10.62 64.02 -2.67
C ARG A 134 -10.58 63.34 -1.31
N ILE A 135 -10.40 62.02 -1.31
CA ILE A 135 -10.03 61.24 -0.12
C ILE A 135 -8.67 60.60 -0.36
N GLY A 136 -7.71 60.86 0.54
CA GLY A 136 -6.33 60.42 0.41
C GLY A 136 -6.11 58.90 0.53
N ALA A 137 -4.89 58.48 0.21
CA ALA A 137 -4.46 57.09 0.37
C ALA A 137 -4.45 56.69 1.85
N SER A 138 -4.99 55.51 2.18
CA SER A 138 -5.15 55.01 3.54
C SER A 138 -5.89 55.95 4.52
N ALA A 139 -6.67 56.93 4.04
CA ALA A 139 -7.29 57.97 4.87
C ALA A 139 -8.10 57.44 6.07
N PHE A 140 -8.78 56.31 5.91
CA PHE A 140 -9.54 55.59 6.93
C PHE A 140 -9.14 54.10 7.01
N GLU A 141 -7.93 53.73 6.55
CA GLU A 141 -7.46 52.33 6.61
C GLU A 141 -7.44 51.84 8.06
N GLY A 142 -8.08 50.71 8.35
CA GLY A 142 -8.16 50.12 9.69
C GLY A 142 -9.28 50.69 10.58
N CYS A 143 -10.11 51.62 10.08
CA CYS A 143 -11.26 52.17 10.82
C CYS A 143 -12.44 51.19 10.92
N THR A 144 -12.22 50.05 11.61
CA THR A 144 -13.23 48.99 11.87
C THR A 144 -14.44 49.45 12.70
N GLY A 145 -14.54 50.74 13.03
CA GLY A 145 -15.51 51.33 13.95
C GLY A 145 -16.80 51.84 13.31
N PHE A 146 -16.74 52.37 12.09
CA PHE A 146 -17.85 53.09 11.47
C PHE A 146 -19.01 52.16 11.06
N THR A 147 -20.24 52.65 11.22
CA THR A 147 -21.49 51.92 10.92
C THR A 147 -22.46 52.80 10.13
N GLY A 148 -23.48 52.18 9.52
CA GLY A 148 -24.42 52.88 8.63
C GLY A 148 -23.90 53.00 7.20
N ASP A 149 -24.34 54.05 6.51
CA ASP A 149 -23.98 54.33 5.12
C ASP A 149 -22.49 54.67 4.96
N LEU A 150 -21.90 54.38 3.79
CA LEU A 150 -20.57 54.88 3.42
C LEU A 150 -20.71 56.23 2.67
N PRO A 151 -20.35 57.38 3.27
CA PRO A 151 -20.54 58.69 2.66
C PRO A 151 -19.51 58.97 1.56
N LEU A 152 -19.90 58.76 0.30
CA LEU A 152 -19.16 59.24 -0.87
C LEU A 152 -19.90 60.45 -1.46
N PRO A 153 -19.49 61.71 -1.19
CA PRO A 153 -20.22 62.89 -1.63
C PRO A 153 -20.16 63.09 -3.15
N ALA A 154 -21.20 63.68 -3.75
CA ALA A 154 -21.36 63.79 -5.21
C ALA A 154 -20.26 64.61 -5.93
N SER A 155 -19.52 65.45 -5.21
CA SER A 155 -18.38 66.22 -5.70
C SER A 155 -17.06 65.43 -5.77
N LEU A 156 -16.99 64.27 -5.11
CA LEU A 156 -15.80 63.43 -5.00
C LEU A 156 -15.29 63.00 -6.38
N LYS A 157 -14.01 63.24 -6.64
CA LYS A 157 -13.32 62.94 -7.91
C LYS A 157 -12.38 61.74 -7.81
N THR A 158 -11.75 61.57 -6.65
CA THR A 158 -10.66 60.63 -6.43
C THR A 158 -10.75 59.98 -5.05
N VAL A 159 -10.60 58.65 -5.02
CA VAL A 159 -10.46 57.84 -3.79
C VAL A 159 -9.08 57.19 -3.83
N GLY A 160 -8.24 57.48 -2.84
CA GLY A 160 -6.87 56.98 -2.76
C GLY A 160 -6.75 55.47 -2.56
N ALA A 161 -5.55 54.94 -2.78
CA ALA A 161 -5.24 53.54 -2.50
C ALA A 161 -5.46 53.21 -1.01
N ALA A 162 -6.08 52.06 -0.71
CA ALA A 162 -6.47 51.63 0.63
C ALA A 162 -7.34 52.62 1.44
N ALA A 163 -7.97 53.62 0.82
CA ALA A 163 -8.65 54.73 1.51
C ALA A 163 -9.65 54.31 2.61
N PHE A 164 -10.40 53.22 2.41
CA PHE A 164 -11.33 52.65 3.40
C PHE A 164 -10.99 51.19 3.75
N LYS A 165 -9.75 50.74 3.50
CA LYS A 165 -9.38 49.32 3.69
C LYS A 165 -9.65 48.86 5.12
N GLY A 166 -10.38 47.76 5.28
CA GLY A 166 -10.72 47.19 6.59
C GLY A 166 -11.80 47.93 7.36
N CYS A 167 -12.57 48.83 6.72
CA CYS A 167 -13.76 49.46 7.31
C CYS A 167 -14.95 48.48 7.41
N SER A 168 -14.75 47.38 8.15
CA SER A 168 -15.54 46.15 8.16
C SER A 168 -16.95 46.25 8.79
N LYS A 169 -17.44 47.45 9.13
CA LYS A 169 -18.73 47.67 9.81
C LYS A 169 -19.71 48.59 9.08
N PHE A 170 -19.34 49.22 7.96
CA PHE A 170 -20.32 49.89 7.08
C PHE A 170 -21.34 48.87 6.59
N ASN A 171 -22.62 49.13 6.86
CA ASN A 171 -23.72 48.17 6.71
C ASN A 171 -25.04 48.82 6.28
N GLY A 172 -25.00 50.10 5.92
CA GLY A 172 -26.10 50.83 5.29
C GLY A 172 -25.95 50.83 3.76
N THR A 173 -26.56 51.84 3.15
CA THR A 173 -26.47 52.09 1.71
C THR A 173 -25.13 52.71 1.32
N TRP A 174 -24.71 52.46 0.09
CA TRP A 174 -23.56 53.11 -0.52
C TRP A 174 -23.71 53.09 -2.04
N SER A 175 -23.01 53.99 -2.73
CA SER A 175 -22.87 54.00 -4.17
C SER A 175 -21.61 54.76 -4.54
N ILE A 176 -21.02 54.49 -5.72
CA ILE A 176 -19.87 55.24 -6.22
C ILE A 176 -20.41 56.45 -7.00
N PRO A 177 -20.11 57.71 -6.59
CA PRO A 177 -20.62 58.89 -7.28
C PRO A 177 -20.20 58.96 -8.75
N SER A 178 -21.15 59.34 -9.62
CA SER A 178 -20.92 59.53 -11.06
C SER A 178 -19.81 60.56 -11.39
N GLY A 179 -19.45 61.41 -10.42
CA GLY A 179 -18.37 62.37 -10.51
C GLY A 179 -16.96 61.80 -10.39
N ILE A 180 -16.78 60.55 -9.95
CA ILE A 180 -15.47 59.93 -9.76
C ILE A 180 -14.81 59.56 -11.09
N THR A 181 -13.50 59.83 -11.18
CA THR A 181 -12.66 59.51 -12.35
C THR A 181 -11.47 58.60 -12.02
N SER A 182 -11.16 58.40 -10.73
CA SER A 182 -10.08 57.52 -10.29
C SER A 182 -10.40 56.88 -8.94
N LEU A 183 -10.21 55.56 -8.90
CA LEU A 183 -10.16 54.74 -7.69
C LEU A 183 -8.70 54.29 -7.45
N GLY A 184 -8.38 53.88 -6.23
CA GLY A 184 -7.06 53.36 -5.85
C GLY A 184 -7.05 51.86 -5.58
N ALA A 185 -5.87 51.23 -5.68
CA ALA A 185 -5.70 49.83 -5.30
C ALA A 185 -6.07 49.61 -3.83
N TYR A 186 -6.73 48.49 -3.51
CA TYR A 186 -7.29 48.18 -2.19
C TYR A 186 -8.31 49.20 -1.61
N ALA A 187 -8.84 50.16 -2.39
CA ALA A 187 -9.62 51.30 -1.86
C ALA A 187 -10.77 50.91 -0.89
N PHE A 188 -11.49 49.82 -1.17
CA PHE A 188 -12.57 49.27 -0.36
C PHE A 188 -12.31 47.80 0.03
N SER A 189 -11.04 47.40 0.08
CA SER A 189 -10.61 46.05 0.48
C SER A 189 -11.07 45.73 1.91
N ASP A 190 -11.58 44.54 2.15
CA ASP A 190 -11.99 44.02 3.46
C ASP A 190 -13.10 44.85 4.15
N CYS A 191 -13.91 45.58 3.38
CA CYS A 191 -15.13 46.26 3.81
C CYS A 191 -16.31 45.25 3.94
N ILE A 192 -16.12 44.22 4.78
CA ILE A 192 -16.87 42.94 4.69
C ILE A 192 -18.41 43.01 4.78
N LYS A 193 -19.00 44.13 5.24
CA LYS A 193 -20.45 44.33 5.38
C LYS A 193 -21.10 45.26 4.35
N MET A 194 -20.34 45.78 3.39
CA MET A 194 -20.85 46.65 2.31
C MET A 194 -21.65 45.85 1.26
N SER A 195 -22.86 45.44 1.64
CA SER A 195 -23.82 44.78 0.75
C SER A 195 -24.29 45.67 -0.40
N GLY A 196 -24.81 45.07 -1.48
CA GLY A 196 -25.40 45.79 -2.62
C GLY A 196 -24.56 45.72 -3.89
N THR A 197 -25.16 46.15 -5.00
CA THR A 197 -24.52 46.20 -6.32
C THR A 197 -23.57 47.40 -6.41
N VAL A 198 -22.31 47.16 -6.79
CA VAL A 198 -21.38 48.23 -7.13
C VAL A 198 -21.55 48.65 -8.59
N VAL A 199 -22.07 49.85 -8.81
CA VAL A 199 -22.15 50.48 -10.13
C VAL A 199 -20.88 51.29 -10.38
N VAL A 200 -20.10 50.90 -11.38
CA VAL A 200 -18.84 51.57 -11.76
C VAL A 200 -19.15 52.79 -12.64
N PRO A 201 -18.78 54.02 -12.23
CA PRO A 201 -19.09 55.24 -12.98
C PRO A 201 -18.45 55.32 -14.36
N ALA A 202 -19.13 56.02 -15.26
CA ALA A 202 -18.67 56.25 -16.65
C ALA A 202 -17.24 56.80 -16.75
N GLY A 203 -16.86 57.71 -15.84
CA GLY A 203 -15.55 58.38 -15.82
C GLY A 203 -14.37 57.54 -15.33
N VAL A 204 -14.59 56.31 -14.85
CA VAL A 204 -13.51 55.44 -14.33
C VAL A 204 -12.85 54.69 -15.49
N THR A 205 -11.57 55.00 -15.74
CA THR A 205 -10.80 54.42 -16.86
C THR A 205 -10.15 53.07 -16.56
N SER A 206 -9.93 52.73 -15.29
CA SER A 206 -9.43 51.42 -14.85
C SER A 206 -9.90 51.11 -13.44
N ILE A 207 -10.22 49.85 -13.15
CA ILE A 207 -10.42 49.37 -11.77
C ILE A 207 -9.08 48.80 -11.30
N PRO A 208 -8.43 49.38 -10.26
CA PRO A 208 -7.12 48.92 -9.83
C PRO A 208 -7.16 47.58 -9.10
N ASP A 209 -5.97 47.01 -8.88
CA ASP A 209 -5.80 45.75 -8.17
C ASP A 209 -6.43 45.79 -6.78
N HIS A 210 -7.11 44.70 -6.43
CA HIS A 210 -7.75 44.47 -5.13
C HIS A 210 -8.76 45.56 -4.69
N CYS A 211 -9.29 46.40 -5.61
CA CYS A 211 -10.11 47.56 -5.27
C CYS A 211 -11.29 47.25 -4.32
N PHE A 212 -11.94 46.11 -4.50
CA PHE A 212 -13.03 45.57 -3.66
C PHE A 212 -12.69 44.17 -3.13
N PHE A 213 -11.41 43.88 -2.88
CA PHE A 213 -10.92 42.57 -2.44
C PHE A 213 -11.45 42.17 -1.05
N MET A 214 -11.62 40.87 -0.84
CA MET A 214 -11.99 40.27 0.44
C MET A 214 -11.03 39.10 0.77
N ASP A 215 -10.36 39.13 1.92
CA ASP A 215 -9.38 38.10 2.30
C ASP A 215 -9.93 36.66 2.46
N GLY A 216 -11.26 36.51 2.51
CA GLY A 216 -11.96 35.22 2.63
C GLY A 216 -11.84 34.56 4.01
N ASN A 217 -11.45 35.31 5.05
CA ASN A 217 -11.31 34.82 6.42
C ASN A 217 -12.62 34.89 7.22
N SER A 218 -13.63 35.62 6.72
CA SER A 218 -14.97 35.67 7.30
C SER A 218 -15.73 34.35 7.12
N ARG A 219 -15.95 33.62 8.23
CA ARG A 219 -16.69 32.34 8.24
C ARG A 219 -18.19 32.50 8.49
N TYR A 220 -18.73 33.70 8.26
CA TYR A 220 -20.08 34.10 8.62
C TYR A 220 -20.82 34.62 7.38
N SER A 221 -22.02 34.11 7.10
CA SER A 221 -22.87 34.50 5.96
C SER A 221 -23.55 35.87 6.13
N SER A 222 -22.86 36.82 6.76
CA SER A 222 -23.23 38.23 6.92
C SER A 222 -22.08 39.17 6.52
N ASP A 223 -20.97 38.59 6.07
CA ASP A 223 -19.65 39.20 5.94
C ASP A 223 -19.12 38.90 4.52
N HIS A 224 -19.96 39.19 3.53
CA HIS A 224 -19.86 38.76 2.13
C HIS A 224 -19.31 39.82 1.15
N GLY A 225 -19.15 41.07 1.60
CA GLY A 225 -18.75 42.17 0.72
C GLY A 225 -19.85 42.56 -0.28
N VAL A 226 -19.47 43.01 -1.47
CA VAL A 226 -20.42 43.48 -2.51
C VAL A 226 -21.23 42.32 -3.08
N THR A 227 -22.50 42.56 -3.44
CA THR A 227 -23.44 41.50 -3.85
C THR A 227 -23.88 41.59 -5.32
N GLY A 228 -23.20 42.41 -6.13
CA GLY A 228 -23.44 42.56 -7.56
C GLY A 228 -22.41 43.53 -8.16
N VAL A 229 -22.15 43.43 -9.47
CA VAL A 229 -21.22 44.32 -10.18
C VAL A 229 -21.88 44.79 -11.48
N GLU A 230 -22.01 46.11 -11.64
CA GLU A 230 -22.58 46.76 -12.82
C GLU A 230 -21.66 47.88 -13.32
N PHE A 231 -21.81 48.27 -14.59
CA PHE A 231 -21.02 49.32 -15.23
C PHE A 231 -21.96 50.29 -15.97
N ALA A 232 -21.62 51.59 -16.01
CA ALA A 232 -22.41 52.56 -16.77
C ALA A 232 -22.39 52.28 -18.29
N GLU A 233 -23.49 52.56 -18.99
CA GLU A 233 -23.64 52.32 -20.44
C GLU A 233 -22.57 53.04 -21.29
N ASP A 234 -22.09 54.19 -20.83
CA ASP A 234 -21.06 55.03 -21.46
C ASP A 234 -19.66 54.87 -20.83
N SER A 235 -19.40 53.73 -20.17
CA SER A 235 -18.16 53.44 -19.45
C SER A 235 -16.88 53.61 -20.29
N GLN A 236 -15.95 54.41 -19.76
CA GLN A 236 -14.61 54.62 -20.31
C GLN A 236 -13.58 53.58 -19.81
N LEU A 237 -14.04 52.47 -19.22
CA LEU A 237 -13.20 51.46 -18.59
C LEU A 237 -12.37 50.66 -19.62
N THR A 238 -11.05 50.61 -19.42
CA THR A 238 -10.12 49.91 -20.33
C THR A 238 -9.51 48.63 -19.74
N SER A 239 -9.57 48.45 -18.42
CA SER A 239 -8.94 47.33 -17.71
C SER A 239 -9.55 47.08 -16.32
N ILE A 240 -9.53 45.82 -15.89
CA ILE A 240 -9.90 45.36 -14.54
C ILE A 240 -8.68 44.70 -13.91
N GLY A 241 -8.25 45.18 -12.75
CA GLY A 241 -7.02 44.75 -12.07
C GLY A 241 -7.06 43.36 -11.43
N GLU A 242 -5.93 42.94 -10.90
CA GLU A 242 -5.78 41.64 -10.24
C GLU A 242 -6.55 41.62 -8.91
N TYR A 243 -7.29 40.53 -8.65
CA TYR A 243 -8.15 40.36 -7.49
C TYR A 243 -9.20 41.48 -7.26
N ALA A 244 -9.53 42.27 -8.29
CA ALA A 244 -10.34 43.49 -8.19
C ALA A 244 -11.67 43.34 -7.41
N PHE A 245 -12.36 42.21 -7.57
CA PHE A 245 -13.61 41.83 -6.90
C PHE A 245 -13.51 40.45 -6.20
N ALA A 246 -12.30 39.94 -5.97
CA ALA A 246 -12.12 38.59 -5.47
C ALA A 246 -12.60 38.44 -4.02
N GLY A 247 -13.23 37.29 -3.73
CA GLY A 247 -13.73 36.91 -2.42
C GLY A 247 -15.08 37.53 -2.04
N ASN A 248 -15.79 38.20 -2.94
CA ASN A 248 -17.15 38.71 -2.70
C ASN A 248 -18.18 37.59 -2.96
N TRP A 249 -18.38 36.75 -1.96
CA TRP A 249 -18.95 35.39 -2.09
C TRP A 249 -20.49 35.30 -2.22
N GLU A 250 -21.16 36.45 -2.39
CA GLU A 250 -22.59 36.60 -2.70
C GLU A 250 -22.85 37.57 -3.87
N VAL A 251 -21.90 37.75 -4.79
CA VAL A 251 -22.13 38.50 -6.05
C VAL A 251 -23.15 37.74 -6.90
N VAL A 252 -24.35 38.29 -7.08
CA VAL A 252 -25.41 37.70 -7.91
C VAL A 252 -25.64 38.49 -9.21
N GLY A 253 -26.27 37.84 -10.19
CA GLY A 253 -26.54 38.41 -11.51
C GLY A 253 -25.52 37.99 -12.57
N GLY A 254 -25.71 38.46 -13.80
CA GLY A 254 -24.72 38.34 -14.86
C GLY A 254 -23.69 39.45 -14.78
N ILE A 255 -22.58 39.31 -15.49
CA ILE A 255 -21.54 40.35 -15.57
C ILE A 255 -21.34 40.71 -17.04
N ASP A 256 -21.71 41.92 -17.41
CA ASP A 256 -21.47 42.50 -18.73
C ASP A 256 -20.23 43.38 -18.69
N ILE A 257 -19.12 42.91 -19.26
CA ILE A 257 -17.82 43.59 -19.19
C ILE A 257 -17.75 44.64 -20.30
N PRO A 258 -17.57 45.95 -19.99
CA PRO A 258 -17.73 47.03 -20.97
C PRO A 258 -16.88 46.91 -22.24
N ALA A 259 -17.42 47.39 -23.36
CA ALA A 259 -16.81 47.28 -24.69
C ALA A 259 -15.37 47.85 -24.81
N GLY A 260 -14.97 48.78 -23.93
CA GLY A 260 -13.62 49.33 -23.87
C GLY A 260 -12.58 48.44 -23.17
N VAL A 261 -12.99 47.41 -22.43
CA VAL A 261 -12.10 46.59 -21.60
C VAL A 261 -11.23 45.69 -22.47
N THR A 262 -9.92 45.90 -22.39
CA THR A 262 -8.90 45.15 -23.14
C THR A 262 -8.23 44.06 -22.31
N SER A 263 -8.31 44.14 -20.97
CA SER A 263 -7.65 43.19 -20.07
C SER A 263 -8.43 42.98 -18.77
N ILE A 264 -8.48 41.71 -18.33
CA ILE A 264 -9.02 41.27 -17.04
C ILE A 264 -7.88 40.59 -16.28
N GLY A 265 -7.57 41.10 -15.09
CA GLY A 265 -6.44 40.67 -14.27
C GLY A 265 -6.57 39.27 -13.69
N GLN A 266 -5.47 38.79 -13.10
CA GLN A 266 -5.44 37.50 -12.40
C GLN A 266 -6.45 37.50 -11.25
N TYR A 267 -7.21 36.43 -11.11
CA TYR A 267 -8.18 36.21 -10.04
C TYR A 267 -9.23 37.34 -9.88
N ALA A 268 -9.48 38.16 -10.90
CA ALA A 268 -10.29 39.39 -10.82
C ALA A 268 -11.68 39.21 -10.16
N PHE A 269 -12.37 38.10 -10.45
CA PHE A 269 -13.67 37.70 -9.89
C PHE A 269 -13.60 36.36 -9.15
N TYR A 270 -12.43 35.99 -8.63
CA TYR A 270 -12.21 34.72 -7.92
C TYR A 270 -13.11 34.57 -6.69
N ARG A 271 -13.76 33.42 -6.53
CA ARG A 271 -14.68 33.13 -5.41
C ARG A 271 -15.79 34.18 -5.25
N THR A 272 -16.59 34.32 -6.30
CA THR A 272 -17.88 35.01 -6.21
C THR A 272 -19.00 34.13 -5.62
N HIS A 273 -18.73 32.84 -5.34
CA HIS A 273 -19.67 31.93 -4.67
C HIS A 273 -19.23 31.46 -3.28
N SER A 274 -20.19 31.08 -2.44
CA SER A 274 -19.99 30.44 -1.14
C SER A 274 -19.49 29.00 -1.24
N THR A 275 -18.60 28.57 -0.34
CA THR A 275 -18.19 27.16 -0.20
C THR A 275 -18.95 26.39 0.90
N SER A 276 -19.96 26.99 1.55
CA SER A 276 -20.65 26.39 2.71
C SER A 276 -22.04 25.80 2.37
N SER A 277 -22.06 24.48 2.13
CA SER A 277 -23.24 23.59 2.24
C SER A 277 -24.53 23.92 1.46
N SER A 278 -24.54 23.46 0.21
CA SER A 278 -25.57 22.55 -0.36
C SER A 278 -27.05 22.97 -0.55
N THR A 279 -27.56 24.11 -0.07
CA THR A 279 -29.00 24.45 -0.28
C THR A 279 -29.37 25.90 -0.58
N TYR A 280 -28.65 26.91 -0.10
CA TYR A 280 -28.98 28.32 -0.34
C TYR A 280 -27.75 29.21 -0.48
N LEU A 281 -27.97 30.36 -1.13
CA LEU A 281 -26.98 31.33 -1.60
C LEU A 281 -26.15 30.81 -2.79
N LYS A 282 -25.77 31.73 -3.66
CA LYS A 282 -25.41 31.49 -5.07
C LYS A 282 -24.37 32.53 -5.52
N GLY A 283 -23.54 32.19 -6.50
CA GLY A 283 -22.56 33.13 -7.05
C GLY A 283 -23.12 33.96 -8.20
N ALA A 284 -22.24 34.33 -9.14
CA ALA A 284 -22.54 35.21 -10.29
C ALA A 284 -23.47 34.55 -11.33
N GLN A 285 -24.75 34.41 -10.94
CA GLN A 285 -25.79 33.53 -11.52
C GLN A 285 -26.28 33.81 -12.94
N GLY A 286 -25.82 34.87 -13.60
CA GLY A 286 -26.26 35.20 -14.97
C GLY A 286 -25.24 34.78 -16.03
N ASN A 287 -25.39 35.33 -17.23
CA ASN A 287 -24.43 35.15 -18.30
C ASN A 287 -23.18 36.02 -18.02
N LEU A 288 -22.02 35.57 -18.51
CA LEU A 288 -20.80 36.39 -18.61
C LEU A 288 -20.67 36.91 -20.05
N ALA A 289 -20.78 38.22 -20.26
CA ALA A 289 -20.50 38.82 -21.56
C ALA A 289 -19.08 39.40 -21.60
N LEU A 290 -18.28 38.93 -22.57
CA LEU A 290 -16.91 39.37 -22.80
C LEU A 290 -16.85 40.28 -24.04
N PRO A 291 -16.22 41.46 -23.98
CA PRO A 291 -16.27 42.44 -25.06
C PRO A 291 -15.40 42.02 -26.23
N ALA A 292 -15.85 42.29 -27.46
CA ALA A 292 -15.13 41.92 -28.68
C ALA A 292 -13.72 42.55 -28.83
N GLY A 293 -13.36 43.53 -28.00
CA GLY A 293 -12.02 44.12 -27.92
C GLY A 293 -11.05 43.44 -26.94
N LEU A 294 -11.49 42.45 -26.16
CA LEU A 294 -10.71 41.84 -25.07
C LEU A 294 -9.45 41.13 -25.59
N GLN A 295 -8.28 41.44 -25.03
CA GLN A 295 -6.99 40.90 -25.46
C GLN A 295 -6.46 39.80 -24.52
N SER A 296 -6.77 39.87 -23.21
CA SER A 296 -6.21 38.96 -22.21
C SER A 296 -7.11 38.73 -20.99
N ILE A 297 -7.15 37.48 -20.53
CA ILE A 297 -7.83 37.01 -19.32
C ILE A 297 -6.78 36.35 -18.40
N GLY A 298 -6.64 36.84 -17.18
CA GLY A 298 -5.62 36.37 -16.22
C GLY A 298 -5.85 34.96 -15.64
N GLU A 299 -4.83 34.43 -14.97
CA GLU A 299 -4.92 33.17 -14.20
C GLU A 299 -6.10 33.25 -13.22
N GLY A 300 -6.97 32.24 -13.21
CA GLY A 300 -8.07 32.14 -12.26
C GLY A 300 -9.09 33.29 -12.29
N ALA A 301 -9.15 34.11 -13.34
CA ALA A 301 -9.95 35.33 -13.41
C ALA A 301 -11.42 35.14 -12.99
N PHE A 302 -12.02 34.00 -13.35
CA PHE A 302 -13.36 33.56 -12.99
C PHE A 302 -13.37 32.19 -12.27
N TYR A 303 -12.27 31.81 -11.60
CA TYR A 303 -12.20 30.56 -10.83
C TYR A 303 -13.12 30.62 -9.62
N LEU A 304 -13.97 29.59 -9.45
CA LEU A 304 -15.03 29.56 -8.42
C LEU A 304 -16.05 30.71 -8.61
N CYS A 305 -16.72 30.68 -9.77
CA CYS A 305 -17.93 31.45 -10.08
C CYS A 305 -19.15 30.52 -10.21
N ASP A 306 -20.31 31.03 -10.63
CA ASP A 306 -21.58 30.28 -10.69
C ASP A 306 -22.47 30.77 -11.86
N PHE A 307 -21.82 31.07 -13.01
CA PHE A 307 -22.44 31.59 -14.23
C PHE A 307 -23.38 30.59 -14.91
N ALA A 308 -24.36 31.12 -15.63
CA ALA A 308 -25.33 30.35 -16.41
C ALA A 308 -25.18 30.61 -17.92
N GLY A 309 -25.66 29.66 -18.73
CA GLY A 309 -25.67 29.80 -20.19
C GLY A 309 -24.30 29.64 -20.83
N ASP A 310 -24.15 30.24 -22.00
CA ASP A 310 -23.01 30.05 -22.92
C ASP A 310 -21.77 30.86 -22.49
N LEU A 311 -20.58 30.37 -22.87
CA LEU A 311 -19.34 31.14 -22.81
C LEU A 311 -18.81 31.39 -24.22
N VAL A 312 -18.71 32.67 -24.61
CA VAL A 312 -18.09 33.09 -25.87
C VAL A 312 -16.81 33.86 -25.57
N ILE A 313 -15.66 33.25 -25.86
CA ILE A 313 -14.36 33.92 -25.76
C ILE A 313 -14.05 34.60 -27.10
N PRO A 314 -13.85 35.94 -27.15
CA PRO A 314 -13.62 36.67 -28.40
C PRO A 314 -12.34 36.24 -29.16
N ASP A 315 -12.39 36.31 -30.49
CA ASP A 315 -11.25 36.04 -31.40
C ASP A 315 -10.00 36.92 -31.13
N THR A 316 -10.19 38.02 -30.42
CA THR A 316 -9.17 38.98 -29.99
C THR A 316 -8.37 38.52 -28.75
N VAL A 317 -8.85 37.52 -28.01
CA VAL A 317 -8.19 37.05 -26.77
C VAL A 317 -6.97 36.19 -27.11
N ALA A 318 -5.78 36.80 -26.99
CA ALA A 318 -4.50 36.15 -27.24
C ALA A 318 -3.95 35.38 -26.02
N ILE A 319 -4.45 35.68 -24.81
CA ILE A 319 -3.99 35.09 -23.55
C ILE A 319 -5.20 34.70 -22.69
N VAL A 320 -5.26 33.43 -22.30
CA VAL A 320 -6.13 32.91 -21.24
C VAL A 320 -5.23 32.21 -20.24
N GLY A 321 -5.17 32.70 -18.99
CA GLY A 321 -4.34 32.10 -17.93
C GLY A 321 -4.95 30.82 -17.36
N ASP A 322 -4.10 29.99 -16.73
CA ASP A 322 -4.55 28.73 -16.10
C ASP A 322 -5.76 28.95 -15.18
N LYS A 323 -6.68 27.98 -15.14
CA LYS A 323 -7.94 28.03 -14.35
C LYS A 323 -8.85 29.22 -14.65
N ALA A 324 -8.66 29.98 -15.74
CA ALA A 324 -9.42 31.22 -16.00
C ALA A 324 -10.94 31.06 -15.81
N PHE A 325 -11.50 29.90 -16.15
CA PHE A 325 -12.90 29.54 -15.93
C PHE A 325 -13.07 28.20 -15.17
N GLN A 326 -12.09 27.74 -14.37
CA GLN A 326 -12.32 26.52 -13.57
C GLN A 326 -13.54 26.71 -12.66
N HIS A 327 -14.47 25.76 -12.66
CA HIS A 327 -15.64 25.75 -11.77
C HIS A 327 -16.32 27.13 -11.80
N ALA A 328 -16.54 27.64 -13.02
CA ALA A 328 -17.15 28.94 -13.26
C ALA A 328 -18.67 28.83 -13.41
N GLY A 329 -19.20 27.62 -13.58
CA GLY A 329 -20.63 27.28 -13.43
C GLY A 329 -21.36 27.00 -14.74
N PHE A 330 -20.73 27.30 -15.90
CA PHE A 330 -21.39 27.37 -17.20
C PHE A 330 -22.19 26.11 -17.58
N THR A 331 -23.28 26.33 -18.31
CA THR A 331 -24.30 25.30 -18.61
C THR A 331 -24.77 25.27 -20.07
N GLY A 332 -24.48 26.32 -20.84
CA GLY A 332 -24.73 26.39 -22.28
C GLY A 332 -23.56 25.88 -23.12
N GLU A 333 -23.40 26.40 -24.33
CA GLU A 333 -22.32 26.02 -25.25
C GLU A 333 -21.02 26.81 -25.00
N LEU A 334 -19.88 26.26 -25.45
CA LEU A 334 -18.56 26.89 -25.35
C LEU A 334 -18.03 27.27 -26.73
N THR A 335 -17.79 28.56 -26.96
CA THR A 335 -17.15 29.08 -28.18
C THR A 335 -15.74 29.56 -27.87
N LEU A 336 -14.76 28.97 -28.57
CA LEU A 336 -13.32 29.25 -28.42
C LEU A 336 -12.78 30.12 -29.57
N PRO A 337 -11.72 30.94 -29.36
CA PRO A 337 -11.15 31.79 -30.41
C PRO A 337 -10.59 30.96 -31.56
N ALA A 338 -10.89 31.33 -32.81
CA ALA A 338 -10.44 30.61 -34.00
C ALA A 338 -8.91 30.59 -34.16
N GLY A 339 -8.20 31.54 -33.54
CA GLY A 339 -6.74 31.63 -33.47
C GLY A 339 -6.08 30.94 -32.26
N MET A 340 -6.84 30.28 -31.39
CA MET A 340 -6.32 29.74 -30.12
C MET A 340 -5.36 28.56 -30.33
N THR A 341 -4.06 28.78 -30.11
CA THR A 341 -3.01 27.75 -30.26
C THR A 341 -2.82 26.87 -29.01
N THR A 342 -3.30 27.31 -27.85
CA THR A 342 -3.13 26.60 -26.56
C THR A 342 -4.40 26.76 -25.73
N ILE A 343 -4.93 25.66 -25.21
CA ILE A 343 -5.88 25.68 -24.09
C ILE A 343 -5.06 25.51 -22.81
N CYS A 344 -5.19 26.45 -21.87
CA CYS A 344 -4.41 26.48 -20.64
C CYS A 344 -4.81 25.36 -19.65
N ASN A 345 -4.06 25.20 -18.57
CA ASN A 345 -4.31 24.13 -17.60
C ASN A 345 -5.56 24.44 -16.77
N TRP A 346 -6.39 23.44 -16.48
CA TRP A 346 -7.66 23.58 -15.75
C TRP A 346 -8.67 24.58 -16.37
N CYS A 347 -8.49 24.98 -17.64
CA CYS A 347 -9.18 26.13 -18.24
C CYS A 347 -10.70 26.18 -18.01
N PHE A 348 -11.36 25.03 -18.17
CA PHE A 348 -12.82 24.83 -18.10
C PHE A 348 -13.19 23.66 -17.16
N ALA A 349 -12.28 23.30 -16.25
CA ALA A 349 -12.45 22.15 -15.38
C ALA A 349 -13.68 22.30 -14.47
N GLU A 350 -14.44 21.22 -14.28
CA GLU A 350 -15.67 21.15 -13.47
C GLU A 350 -16.90 21.91 -14.00
N ASP A 351 -16.82 22.57 -15.17
CA ASP A 351 -17.96 23.26 -15.77
C ASP A 351 -19.01 22.31 -16.40
N GLY A 352 -20.27 22.72 -16.34
CA GLY A 352 -21.44 21.96 -16.80
C GLY A 352 -21.80 22.12 -18.27
N PHE A 353 -20.87 22.58 -19.13
CA PHE A 353 -21.09 22.89 -20.55
C PHE A 353 -21.83 21.78 -21.32
N THR A 354 -22.71 22.21 -22.23
CA THR A 354 -23.50 21.38 -23.14
C THR A 354 -23.09 21.63 -24.60
N GLY A 355 -23.86 21.14 -25.57
CA GLY A 355 -23.50 21.23 -26.99
C GLY A 355 -22.33 20.32 -27.38
N ALA A 356 -21.73 20.57 -28.54
CA ALA A 356 -20.55 19.84 -29.01
C ALA A 356 -19.27 20.68 -28.83
N LEU A 357 -18.22 20.09 -28.24
CA LEU A 357 -16.96 20.79 -28.02
C LEU A 357 -16.20 21.04 -29.34
N ALA A 358 -16.33 22.26 -29.87
CA ALA A 358 -15.68 22.69 -31.10
C ALA A 358 -14.25 23.22 -30.83
N LEU A 359 -13.26 22.35 -30.96
CA LEU A 359 -11.84 22.73 -30.79
C LEU A 359 -11.28 23.46 -32.03
N PRO A 360 -10.63 24.63 -31.90
CA PRO A 360 -10.10 25.41 -33.02
C PRO A 360 -9.05 24.65 -33.85
N ALA A 361 -9.09 24.81 -35.18
CA ALA A 361 -8.14 24.16 -36.10
C ALA A 361 -6.68 24.66 -35.97
N SER A 362 -6.46 25.76 -35.25
CA SER A 362 -5.16 26.36 -34.92
C SER A 362 -4.51 25.79 -33.65
N LEU A 363 -5.23 24.95 -32.89
CA LEU A 363 -4.83 24.41 -31.60
C LEU A 363 -3.65 23.43 -31.72
N GLN A 364 -2.63 23.62 -30.87
CA GLN A 364 -1.37 22.85 -30.88
C GLN A 364 -1.14 22.04 -29.60
N THR A 365 -1.66 22.53 -28.47
CA THR A 365 -1.48 21.95 -27.14
C THR A 365 -2.75 22.08 -26.30
N ILE A 366 -3.02 21.06 -25.46
CA ILE A 366 -4.14 21.04 -24.52
C ILE A 366 -3.55 20.81 -23.12
N GLY A 367 -3.75 21.78 -22.23
CA GLY A 367 -3.21 21.77 -20.87
C GLY A 367 -3.72 20.62 -19.99
N TYR A 368 -3.03 20.39 -18.87
CA TYR A 368 -3.45 19.36 -17.92
C TYR A 368 -4.75 19.77 -17.20
N ASP A 369 -5.62 18.80 -16.94
CA ASP A 369 -6.99 18.96 -16.41
C ASP A 369 -7.90 19.95 -17.18
N ALA A 370 -7.56 20.37 -18.41
CA ALA A 370 -8.23 21.44 -19.15
C ALA A 370 -9.77 21.36 -19.24
N PHE A 371 -10.30 20.15 -19.43
CA PHE A 371 -11.73 19.79 -19.41
C PHE A 371 -12.00 18.65 -18.40
N TRP A 372 -11.29 18.64 -17.27
CA TRP A 372 -11.49 17.67 -16.20
C TRP A 372 -12.93 17.77 -15.66
N ARG A 373 -13.68 16.67 -15.68
CA ARG A 373 -15.07 16.60 -15.22
C ARG A 373 -15.99 17.66 -15.85
N CYS A 374 -15.97 17.79 -17.18
CA CYS A 374 -17.03 18.47 -17.93
C CYS A 374 -18.10 17.45 -18.36
N PRO A 375 -19.21 17.26 -17.61
CA PRO A 375 -19.99 16.03 -17.66
C PRO A 375 -21.09 16.02 -18.72
N ASN A 376 -21.53 17.20 -19.18
CA ASN A 376 -22.75 17.35 -19.99
C ASN A 376 -22.51 17.59 -21.50
N PHE A 377 -21.24 17.68 -21.95
CA PHE A 377 -20.91 17.79 -23.37
C PHE A 377 -21.46 16.62 -24.18
N ALA A 378 -21.75 16.86 -25.46
CA ALA A 378 -22.02 15.79 -26.41
C ALA A 378 -20.81 14.83 -26.51
N PRO A 379 -21.04 13.50 -26.52
CA PRO A 379 -19.97 12.52 -26.32
C PRO A 379 -19.07 12.29 -27.55
N ASN A 380 -19.23 13.07 -28.62
CA ASN A 380 -18.29 13.07 -29.75
C ASN A 380 -17.17 14.07 -29.48
N LEU A 381 -15.92 13.68 -29.66
CA LEU A 381 -14.76 14.55 -29.48
C LEU A 381 -13.77 14.36 -30.63
N THR A 382 -13.49 15.44 -31.36
CA THR A 382 -12.48 15.46 -32.43
C THR A 382 -11.34 16.39 -32.03
N ILE A 383 -10.17 15.82 -31.78
CA ILE A 383 -8.95 16.58 -31.47
C ILE A 383 -8.31 17.07 -32.80
N PRO A 384 -8.04 18.38 -32.99
CA PRO A 384 -7.57 18.93 -34.27
C PRO A 384 -6.18 18.46 -34.72
N GLU A 385 -5.94 18.43 -36.04
CA GLU A 385 -4.66 18.04 -36.67
C GLU A 385 -3.45 18.94 -36.32
N GLY A 386 -3.65 20.06 -35.63
CA GLY A 386 -2.54 20.83 -35.05
C GLY A 386 -1.99 20.26 -33.74
N VAL A 387 -2.77 19.43 -33.02
CA VAL A 387 -2.47 19.05 -31.63
C VAL A 387 -1.41 17.96 -31.55
N THR A 388 -0.27 18.31 -30.95
CA THR A 388 0.87 17.41 -30.77
C THR A 388 0.95 16.76 -29.39
N GLU A 389 0.31 17.35 -28.38
CA GLU A 389 0.32 16.86 -27.00
C GLU A 389 -1.03 17.12 -26.32
N ILE A 390 -1.52 16.09 -25.61
CA ILE A 390 -2.71 16.15 -24.74
C ILE A 390 -2.24 15.96 -23.30
N GLY A 391 -2.46 16.97 -22.45
CA GLY A 391 -2.03 16.97 -21.06
C GLY A 391 -2.66 15.89 -20.18
N SER A 392 -2.06 15.66 -19.02
CA SER A 392 -2.60 14.72 -18.02
C SER A 392 -4.01 15.14 -17.58
N SER A 393 -4.91 14.17 -17.39
CA SER A 393 -6.33 14.37 -17.03
C SER A 393 -7.14 15.29 -17.95
N ALA A 394 -6.61 15.75 -19.08
CA ALA A 394 -7.16 16.87 -19.86
C ALA A 394 -8.62 16.72 -20.29
N PHE A 395 -9.10 15.48 -20.45
CA PHE A 395 -10.49 15.13 -20.73
C PHE A 395 -11.02 14.07 -19.75
N SER A 396 -10.40 13.84 -18.60
CA SER A 396 -10.88 12.81 -17.67
C SER A 396 -12.29 13.15 -17.18
N LYS A 397 -13.21 12.18 -17.27
CA LYS A 397 -14.65 12.33 -17.04
C LYS A 397 -15.35 13.32 -17.99
N TYR A 398 -14.81 13.52 -19.19
CA TYR A 398 -15.51 14.20 -20.28
C TYR A 398 -16.81 13.46 -20.65
N ALA A 399 -17.91 14.21 -20.72
CA ALA A 399 -19.24 13.73 -21.13
C ALA A 399 -19.78 12.56 -20.28
N ASP A 400 -19.35 12.39 -19.02
CA ASP A 400 -19.71 11.22 -18.20
C ASP A 400 -21.19 11.16 -17.72
N ASN A 401 -21.94 12.25 -17.92
CA ASN A 401 -23.39 12.36 -17.72
C ASN A 401 -24.20 12.43 -19.04
N ALA A 402 -23.54 12.32 -20.20
CA ALA A 402 -24.18 12.51 -21.50
C ALA A 402 -25.21 11.41 -21.83
N SER A 403 -26.33 11.80 -22.46
CA SER A 403 -27.42 10.92 -22.85
C SER A 403 -27.14 10.15 -24.15
N GLY A 404 -26.07 9.37 -24.21
CA GLY A 404 -25.73 8.54 -25.36
C GLY A 404 -24.24 8.17 -25.43
N PHE A 405 -23.79 7.81 -26.63
CA PHE A 405 -22.39 7.51 -26.91
C PHE A 405 -21.89 8.29 -28.14
N GLY A 406 -20.58 8.53 -28.20
CA GLY A 406 -19.94 9.19 -29.33
C GLY A 406 -18.51 8.71 -29.57
N ALA A 407 -17.94 9.11 -30.69
CA ALA A 407 -16.60 8.70 -31.11
C ALA A 407 -15.52 9.68 -30.60
N LEU A 408 -14.35 9.12 -30.27
CA LEU A 408 -13.12 9.88 -30.02
C LEU A 408 -12.22 9.80 -31.27
N SER A 409 -11.87 10.96 -31.84
CA SER A 409 -10.95 11.06 -32.97
C SER A 409 -9.66 11.78 -32.55
N LEU A 410 -8.51 11.12 -32.76
CA LEU A 410 -7.17 11.61 -32.42
C LEU A 410 -6.39 11.94 -33.72
N PRO A 411 -5.61 13.05 -33.76
CA PRO A 411 -5.02 13.54 -35.00
C PRO A 411 -3.75 12.80 -35.40
N SER A 412 -3.43 12.80 -36.70
CA SER A 412 -2.23 12.17 -37.25
C SER A 412 -0.91 12.74 -36.69
N THR A 413 -0.93 13.92 -36.09
CA THR A 413 0.22 14.65 -35.53
C THR A 413 0.50 14.39 -34.04
N LEU A 414 -0.36 13.66 -33.32
CA LEU A 414 -0.28 13.46 -31.87
C LEU A 414 0.98 12.67 -31.45
N ALA A 415 1.87 13.27 -30.66
CA ALA A 415 3.13 12.66 -30.21
C ALA A 415 3.07 12.03 -28.82
N SER A 416 2.23 12.57 -27.92
CA SER A 416 2.07 12.13 -26.53
C SER A 416 0.63 12.26 -26.02
N ILE A 417 0.26 11.33 -25.12
CA ILE A 417 -0.99 11.36 -24.34
C ILE A 417 -0.62 11.30 -22.86
N GLY A 418 -1.09 12.26 -22.07
CA GLY A 418 -0.78 12.40 -20.65
C GLY A 418 -1.34 11.31 -19.72
N GLU A 419 -0.95 11.37 -18.45
CA GLU A 419 -1.44 10.47 -17.40
C GLU A 419 -2.94 10.74 -17.15
N TYR A 420 -3.77 9.71 -17.00
CA TYR A 420 -5.24 9.85 -16.83
C TYR A 420 -5.98 10.64 -17.93
N ALA A 421 -5.37 10.98 -19.07
CA ALA A 421 -5.87 11.97 -20.05
C ALA A 421 -7.36 11.82 -20.46
N PHE A 422 -7.86 10.59 -20.62
CA PHE A 422 -9.25 10.25 -20.91
C PHE A 422 -9.85 9.29 -19.86
N SER A 423 -9.33 9.29 -18.63
CA SER A 423 -9.77 8.35 -17.58
C SER A 423 -11.23 8.57 -17.19
N ASP A 424 -11.95 7.49 -16.95
CA ASP A 424 -13.38 7.43 -16.66
C ASP A 424 -14.30 8.08 -17.73
N CYS A 425 -13.84 8.22 -18.98
CA CYS A 425 -14.68 8.68 -20.09
C CYS A 425 -15.64 7.57 -20.56
N ILE A 426 -16.69 7.36 -19.76
CA ILE A 426 -17.69 6.28 -19.91
C ILE A 426 -18.72 6.50 -21.03
N SER A 427 -18.52 7.50 -21.90
CA SER A 427 -19.43 7.83 -23.01
C SER A 427 -18.80 7.69 -24.40
N PHE A 428 -17.49 7.42 -24.48
CA PHE A 428 -16.86 7.10 -25.77
C PHE A 428 -17.13 5.65 -26.20
N ASN A 429 -17.46 5.45 -27.47
CA ASN A 429 -17.61 4.15 -28.11
C ASN A 429 -16.86 4.06 -29.45
N GLY A 430 -17.04 2.94 -30.16
CA GLY A 430 -16.40 2.72 -31.45
C GLY A 430 -14.92 2.32 -31.34
N ALA A 431 -14.17 2.48 -32.43
CA ALA A 431 -12.77 2.08 -32.47
C ALA A 431 -11.86 3.15 -31.87
N LEU A 432 -11.11 2.82 -30.81
CA LEU A 432 -10.01 3.65 -30.32
C LEU A 432 -8.78 3.42 -31.20
N VAL A 433 -8.52 4.35 -32.13
CA VAL A 433 -7.34 4.31 -33.00
C VAL A 433 -6.31 5.30 -32.46
N ILE A 434 -5.24 4.79 -31.85
CA ILE A 434 -4.12 5.61 -31.39
C ILE A 434 -3.11 5.72 -32.56
N PRO A 435 -2.78 6.94 -33.04
CA PRO A 435 -2.04 7.12 -34.27
C PRO A 435 -0.55 6.76 -34.12
N ASN A 436 0.07 6.33 -35.23
CA ASN A 436 1.47 5.84 -35.25
C ASN A 436 2.52 6.91 -34.91
N SER A 437 2.13 8.18 -34.78
CA SER A 437 2.94 9.30 -34.26
C SER A 437 3.09 9.27 -32.73
N VAL A 438 2.18 8.63 -32.00
CA VAL A 438 2.24 8.56 -30.53
C VAL A 438 3.42 7.70 -30.08
N THR A 439 4.32 8.31 -29.32
CA THR A 439 5.51 7.65 -28.76
C THR A 439 5.31 7.23 -27.30
N THR A 440 4.44 7.92 -26.57
CA THR A 440 4.14 7.67 -25.16
C THR A 440 2.66 7.84 -24.85
N ILE A 441 2.09 6.87 -24.13
CA ILE A 441 0.77 6.96 -23.50
C ILE A 441 0.99 6.90 -21.99
N GLY A 442 0.44 7.86 -21.24
CA GLY A 442 0.56 7.93 -19.79
C GLY A 442 -0.11 6.76 -19.06
N ALA A 443 0.25 6.59 -17.79
CA ALA A 443 -0.44 5.65 -16.92
C ALA A 443 -1.93 6.03 -16.82
N ASN A 444 -2.80 5.04 -16.75
CA ASN A 444 -4.26 5.20 -16.61
C ASN A 444 -4.94 6.05 -17.70
N ALA A 445 -4.28 6.35 -18.83
CA ALA A 445 -4.78 7.33 -19.81
C ALA A 445 -6.18 7.03 -20.39
N PHE A 446 -6.58 5.75 -20.47
CA PHE A 446 -7.92 5.29 -20.86
C PHE A 446 -8.54 4.36 -19.81
N ASN A 447 -8.15 4.49 -18.53
CA ASN A 447 -8.70 3.69 -17.44
C ASN A 447 -10.22 3.94 -17.34
N GLY A 448 -11.03 2.89 -17.16
CA GLY A 448 -12.50 3.05 -17.08
C GLY A 448 -13.25 3.29 -18.41
N CYS A 449 -12.57 3.44 -19.57
CA CYS A 449 -13.18 3.65 -20.89
C CYS A 449 -13.92 2.40 -21.44
N ARG A 450 -15.06 2.08 -20.85
CA ARG A 450 -15.72 0.76 -20.88
C ARG A 450 -16.52 0.38 -22.15
N TYR A 451 -16.62 1.24 -23.17
CA TYR A 451 -17.48 1.01 -24.35
C TYR A 451 -16.80 1.12 -25.73
N PHE A 452 -15.47 1.26 -25.80
CA PHE A 452 -14.76 1.06 -27.06
C PHE A 452 -15.00 -0.36 -27.60
N THR A 453 -15.11 -0.49 -28.92
CA THR A 453 -15.39 -1.75 -29.64
C THR A 453 -14.15 -2.35 -30.30
N SER A 454 -13.05 -1.60 -30.37
CA SER A 454 -11.71 -2.09 -30.73
C SER A 454 -10.63 -1.10 -30.26
N LEU A 455 -9.38 -1.56 -30.19
CA LEU A 455 -8.19 -0.76 -29.93
C LEU A 455 -7.16 -1.02 -31.03
N LYS A 456 -6.61 0.03 -31.64
CA LYS A 456 -5.35 -0.01 -32.37
C LYS A 456 -4.30 0.80 -31.60
N LEU A 457 -3.19 0.13 -31.27
CA LEU A 457 -2.01 0.72 -30.64
C LEU A 457 -1.02 1.26 -31.70
N PRO A 458 -0.11 2.19 -31.33
CA PRO A 458 0.87 2.76 -32.27
C PRO A 458 1.87 1.74 -32.81
N GLU A 459 1.98 1.63 -34.13
CA GLU A 459 2.96 0.79 -34.83
C GLU A 459 4.22 1.61 -35.18
N ASN A 460 5.04 1.96 -34.18
CA ASN A 460 6.32 2.66 -34.38
C ASN A 460 7.42 2.18 -33.41
N GLU A 461 8.69 2.40 -33.78
CA GLU A 461 9.89 1.95 -33.02
C GLU A 461 10.08 2.63 -31.65
N SER A 462 9.37 3.73 -31.36
CA SER A 462 9.53 4.49 -30.11
C SER A 462 8.50 4.09 -29.04
N PHE A 463 7.30 3.67 -29.44
CA PHE A 463 6.27 3.14 -28.56
C PHE A 463 6.69 1.77 -28.01
N THR A 464 7.40 1.81 -26.88
CA THR A 464 8.18 0.68 -26.34
C THR A 464 7.66 0.14 -25.02
N THR A 465 6.64 0.77 -24.43
CA THR A 465 6.06 0.43 -23.13
C THR A 465 4.56 0.73 -23.13
N ILE A 466 3.76 -0.21 -22.62
CA ILE A 466 2.36 0.05 -22.22
C ILE A 466 2.38 0.32 -20.72
N ALA A 467 2.03 1.55 -20.34
CA ALA A 467 2.18 2.05 -18.98
C ALA A 467 1.15 1.48 -17.98
N ARG A 468 1.38 1.71 -16.68
CA ARG A 468 0.50 1.23 -15.61
C ARG A 468 -0.97 1.58 -15.89
N GLY A 469 -1.86 0.59 -15.78
CA GLY A 469 -3.31 0.82 -15.76
C GLY A 469 -3.92 1.43 -17.03
N THR A 470 -3.16 1.59 -18.13
CA THR A 470 -3.54 2.44 -19.29
C THR A 470 -4.91 2.11 -19.88
N PHE A 471 -5.28 0.83 -19.96
CA PHE A 471 -6.58 0.35 -20.46
C PHE A 471 -7.36 -0.47 -19.44
N GLY A 472 -6.89 -0.55 -18.18
CA GLY A 472 -7.53 -1.30 -17.11
C GLY A 472 -8.68 -0.54 -16.43
N SER A 473 -9.19 -1.07 -15.32
CA SER A 473 -10.22 -0.42 -14.50
C SER A 473 -9.85 -0.42 -13.02
N THR A 474 -9.97 0.71 -12.33
CA THR A 474 -9.86 0.79 -10.86
C THR A 474 -11.17 0.46 -10.13
N TRP A 475 -12.27 0.33 -10.88
CA TRP A 475 -13.60 -0.06 -10.39
C TRP A 475 -13.95 -1.45 -10.94
N ASN A 476 -14.75 -2.26 -10.22
CA ASN A 476 -15.12 -3.63 -10.62
C ASN A 476 -16.14 -3.68 -11.80
N TYR A 477 -15.83 -3.02 -12.91
CA TYR A 477 -16.57 -3.04 -14.17
C TYR A 477 -15.76 -3.80 -15.22
N GLU A 478 -16.44 -4.57 -16.07
CA GLU A 478 -15.79 -5.33 -17.14
C GLU A 478 -15.40 -4.40 -18.31
N MET A 479 -14.11 -4.36 -18.63
CA MET A 479 -13.53 -3.58 -19.72
C MET A 479 -13.06 -4.49 -20.88
N GLY A 480 -12.36 -3.93 -21.87
CA GLY A 480 -11.97 -4.62 -23.10
C GLY A 480 -13.07 -4.58 -24.17
N PHE A 481 -12.84 -5.29 -25.27
CA PHE A 481 -13.70 -5.30 -26.45
C PHE A 481 -13.62 -6.65 -27.18
N ALA A 482 -14.65 -7.01 -27.95
CA ALA A 482 -14.67 -8.28 -28.67
C ALA A 482 -13.59 -8.36 -29.76
N GLY A 483 -12.90 -9.50 -29.82
CA GLY A 483 -11.80 -9.76 -30.77
C GLY A 483 -10.45 -10.03 -30.10
N THR A 484 -9.42 -10.13 -30.94
CA THR A 484 -8.00 -10.36 -30.60
C THR A 484 -7.34 -9.08 -30.09
N LEU A 485 -6.53 -9.18 -29.03
CA LEU A 485 -5.64 -8.10 -28.61
C LEU A 485 -4.25 -8.32 -29.22
N GLN A 486 -3.88 -7.47 -30.19
CA GLN A 486 -2.54 -7.47 -30.77
C GLN A 486 -1.69 -6.36 -30.15
N ILE A 487 -0.59 -6.75 -29.51
CA ILE A 487 0.42 -5.84 -28.95
C ILE A 487 1.50 -5.59 -30.02
N PRO A 488 1.91 -4.33 -30.29
CA PRO A 488 2.92 -4.03 -31.33
C PRO A 488 4.31 -4.64 -31.05
N GLU A 489 5.02 -5.04 -32.12
CA GLU A 489 6.37 -5.64 -32.04
C GLU A 489 7.45 -4.75 -31.39
N SER A 490 7.22 -3.45 -31.30
CA SER A 490 8.08 -2.49 -30.60
C SER A 490 7.91 -2.50 -29.07
N VAL A 491 6.82 -3.05 -28.53
CA VAL A 491 6.56 -3.06 -27.09
C VAL A 491 7.48 -4.07 -26.39
N THR A 492 8.37 -3.54 -25.56
CA THR A 492 9.35 -4.33 -24.77
C THR A 492 8.93 -4.54 -23.32
N VAL A 493 7.96 -3.77 -22.82
CA VAL A 493 7.44 -3.80 -21.44
C VAL A 493 5.93 -3.60 -21.46
N ILE A 494 5.21 -4.44 -20.71
CA ILE A 494 3.83 -4.18 -20.29
C ILE A 494 3.87 -4.00 -18.76
N GLU A 495 3.51 -2.82 -18.27
CA GLU A 495 3.54 -2.50 -16.84
C GLU A 495 2.35 -3.10 -16.07
N GLN A 496 2.30 -2.84 -14.77
CA GLN A 496 1.26 -3.38 -13.88
C GLN A 496 -0.14 -2.87 -14.24
N GLU A 497 -1.17 -3.68 -14.00
CA GLU A 497 -2.60 -3.31 -14.21
C GLU A 497 -2.97 -2.89 -15.66
N ALA A 498 -2.06 -2.99 -16.65
CA ALA A 498 -2.17 -2.34 -17.95
C ALA A 498 -3.49 -2.61 -18.72
N PHE A 499 -4.04 -3.81 -18.58
CA PHE A 499 -5.33 -4.26 -19.11
C PHE A 499 -6.21 -4.90 -18.01
N GLU A 500 -6.10 -4.45 -16.75
CA GLU A 500 -6.84 -5.05 -15.64
C GLU A 500 -8.36 -5.03 -15.85
N LEU A 501 -9.05 -6.09 -15.41
CA LEU A 501 -10.51 -6.27 -15.51
C LEU A 501 -11.06 -6.23 -16.95
N CYS A 502 -10.22 -6.37 -17.98
CA CYS A 502 -10.65 -6.41 -19.38
C CYS A 502 -11.29 -7.75 -19.79
N ALA A 503 -12.39 -8.13 -19.13
CA ALA A 503 -13.08 -9.39 -19.35
C ALA A 503 -13.79 -9.53 -20.71
N LYS A 504 -14.06 -8.42 -21.42
CA LYS A 504 -14.79 -8.41 -22.72
C LYS A 504 -13.94 -8.77 -23.94
N PHE A 505 -12.63 -9.04 -23.78
CA PHE A 505 -11.86 -9.67 -24.86
C PHE A 505 -12.48 -11.02 -25.25
N THR A 506 -12.40 -11.42 -26.52
CA THR A 506 -13.00 -12.68 -26.99
C THR A 506 -12.15 -13.48 -27.99
N GLY A 507 -10.95 -13.00 -28.34
CA GLY A 507 -10.01 -13.67 -29.23
C GLY A 507 -8.69 -14.00 -28.54
N ASP A 508 -7.64 -14.17 -29.33
CA ASP A 508 -6.29 -14.44 -28.83
C ASP A 508 -5.65 -13.21 -28.17
N LEU A 509 -4.61 -13.45 -27.37
CA LEU A 509 -3.65 -12.43 -26.92
C LEU A 509 -2.33 -12.62 -27.68
N VAL A 510 -2.01 -11.70 -28.58
CA VAL A 510 -0.77 -11.74 -29.37
C VAL A 510 0.29 -10.86 -28.71
N LEU A 511 1.24 -11.50 -28.03
CA LEU A 511 2.40 -10.86 -27.40
C LEU A 511 3.57 -10.74 -28.41
N PRO A 512 4.34 -9.63 -28.38
CA PRO A 512 5.35 -9.37 -29.40
C PRO A 512 6.65 -10.12 -29.13
N SER A 513 7.42 -10.39 -30.18
CA SER A 513 8.66 -11.16 -30.09
C SER A 513 9.75 -10.50 -29.21
N GLY A 514 9.68 -9.18 -29.02
CA GLY A 514 10.59 -8.37 -28.20
C GLY A 514 10.17 -8.10 -26.74
N LEU A 515 9.05 -8.66 -26.25
CA LEU A 515 8.55 -8.41 -24.89
C LEU A 515 9.47 -8.99 -23.80
N THR A 516 10.09 -8.12 -23.01
CA THR A 516 11.05 -8.52 -21.95
C THR A 516 10.40 -8.77 -20.58
N SER A 517 9.29 -8.11 -20.26
CA SER A 517 8.60 -8.27 -18.97
C SER A 517 7.11 -7.97 -19.03
N ILE A 518 6.32 -8.76 -18.30
CA ILE A 518 4.91 -8.51 -17.99
C ILE A 518 4.80 -8.18 -16.50
N GLY A 519 4.21 -7.02 -16.19
CA GLY A 519 4.04 -6.51 -14.82
C GLY A 519 3.01 -7.27 -13.99
N ASN A 520 2.90 -6.89 -12.71
CA ASN A 520 1.92 -7.46 -11.80
C ASN A 520 0.49 -7.11 -12.25
N GLU A 521 -0.45 -8.05 -12.16
CA GLU A 521 -1.89 -7.82 -12.44
C GLU A 521 -2.19 -7.31 -13.87
N ALA A 522 -1.21 -7.37 -14.79
CA ALA A 522 -1.25 -6.70 -16.10
C ALA A 522 -2.42 -7.12 -17.01
N PHE A 523 -2.90 -8.35 -16.88
CA PHE A 523 -4.10 -8.89 -17.54
C PHE A 523 -5.06 -9.55 -16.52
N GLN A 524 -5.02 -9.13 -15.24
CA GLN A 524 -5.86 -9.71 -14.19
C GLN A 524 -7.35 -9.62 -14.58
N GLN A 525 -8.06 -10.74 -14.45
CA GLN A 525 -9.47 -10.93 -14.80
C GLN A 525 -9.83 -10.69 -16.28
N CYS A 526 -8.88 -10.77 -17.22
CA CYS A 526 -9.16 -10.89 -18.66
C CYS A 526 -9.73 -12.28 -19.02
N LYS A 527 -10.95 -12.56 -18.56
CA LYS A 527 -11.59 -13.88 -18.57
C LYS A 527 -11.90 -14.42 -19.97
N GLY A 528 -12.23 -13.54 -20.92
CA GLY A 528 -12.72 -13.92 -22.25
C GLY A 528 -11.65 -14.12 -23.33
N PHE A 529 -10.36 -13.91 -23.04
CA PHE A 529 -9.30 -14.38 -23.95
C PHE A 529 -9.45 -15.89 -24.20
N SER A 530 -9.09 -16.33 -25.40
CA SER A 530 -9.17 -17.74 -25.80
C SER A 530 -7.86 -18.24 -26.41
N GLY A 531 -7.83 -19.52 -26.81
CA GLY A 531 -6.67 -20.13 -27.45
C GLY A 531 -5.50 -20.41 -26.49
N THR A 532 -4.32 -20.60 -27.08
CA THR A 532 -3.08 -20.92 -26.35
C THR A 532 -2.28 -19.65 -26.10
N LEU A 533 -2.04 -19.32 -24.83
CA LEU A 533 -1.17 -18.23 -24.44
C LEU A 533 0.30 -18.61 -24.71
N ALA A 534 0.93 -17.98 -25.70
CA ALA A 534 2.33 -18.18 -26.02
C ALA A 534 3.21 -17.05 -25.44
N LEU A 535 4.05 -17.38 -24.45
CA LEU A 535 5.00 -16.42 -23.89
C LEU A 535 6.22 -16.27 -24.85
N PRO A 536 6.61 -15.05 -25.25
CA PRO A 536 7.62 -14.84 -26.28
C PRO A 536 9.04 -15.16 -25.83
N SER A 537 9.93 -15.42 -26.79
CA SER A 537 11.31 -15.91 -26.56
C SER A 537 12.31 -14.89 -25.99
N SER A 538 11.86 -13.68 -25.65
CA SER A 538 12.63 -12.63 -24.99
C SER A 538 12.13 -12.31 -23.58
N LEU A 539 11.00 -12.90 -23.16
CA LEU A 539 10.36 -12.65 -21.87
C LEU A 539 11.21 -13.21 -20.74
N ALA A 540 11.67 -12.35 -19.83
CA ALA A 540 12.46 -12.74 -18.66
C ALA A 540 11.58 -12.99 -17.41
N SER A 541 10.46 -12.29 -17.26
CA SER A 541 9.63 -12.38 -16.05
C SER A 541 8.14 -12.18 -16.30
N VAL A 542 7.32 -13.00 -15.64
CA VAL A 542 5.88 -12.80 -15.46
C VAL A 542 5.64 -12.34 -14.02
N GLY A 543 4.99 -11.19 -13.84
CA GLY A 543 4.69 -10.60 -12.53
C GLY A 543 3.67 -11.38 -11.69
N ASP A 544 3.48 -10.92 -10.45
CA ASP A 544 2.46 -11.49 -9.55
C ASP A 544 1.06 -11.21 -10.09
N SER A 545 0.15 -12.21 -10.00
CA SER A 545 -1.23 -12.13 -10.47
C SER A 545 -1.40 -11.72 -11.95
N ALA A 546 -0.35 -11.77 -12.78
CA ALA A 546 -0.35 -11.19 -14.13
C ALA A 546 -1.51 -11.66 -15.04
N PHE A 547 -1.94 -12.91 -14.92
CA PHE A 547 -3.09 -13.52 -15.61
C PHE A 547 -4.09 -14.15 -14.60
N TYR A 548 -4.20 -13.56 -13.40
CA TYR A 548 -5.10 -14.02 -12.33
C TYR A 548 -6.55 -14.05 -12.81
N PHE A 549 -7.20 -15.22 -12.80
CA PHE A 549 -8.53 -15.45 -13.37
C PHE A 549 -8.66 -15.04 -14.86
N CYS A 550 -7.66 -15.36 -15.68
CA CYS A 550 -7.81 -15.43 -17.13
C CYS A 550 -8.41 -16.79 -17.54
N ASN A 551 -9.68 -17.00 -17.21
CA ASN A 551 -10.33 -18.32 -17.27
C ASN A 551 -10.42 -18.97 -18.67
N GLY A 552 -10.43 -18.20 -19.75
CA GLY A 552 -10.74 -18.70 -21.10
C GLY A 552 -9.56 -19.24 -21.94
N PHE A 553 -8.31 -19.01 -21.53
CA PHE A 553 -7.16 -19.64 -22.21
C PHE A 553 -7.22 -21.16 -22.08
N THR A 554 -7.05 -21.87 -23.20
CA THR A 554 -7.13 -23.35 -23.26
C THR A 554 -5.76 -24.03 -23.19
N GLY A 555 -4.66 -23.28 -23.31
CA GLY A 555 -3.31 -23.81 -23.18
C GLY A 555 -2.28 -22.72 -22.86
N LEU A 556 -1.06 -23.13 -22.47
CA LEU A 556 0.03 -22.23 -22.08
C LEU A 556 1.38 -22.76 -22.58
N SER A 557 2.14 -21.92 -23.29
CA SER A 557 3.50 -22.21 -23.73
C SER A 557 4.48 -21.23 -23.10
N ILE A 558 5.48 -21.75 -22.38
CA ILE A 558 6.48 -20.96 -21.64
C ILE A 558 7.83 -21.06 -22.36
N SER A 559 8.40 -19.91 -22.71
CA SER A 559 9.67 -19.84 -23.44
C SER A 559 10.89 -20.04 -22.54
N ASN A 560 11.99 -20.54 -23.13
CA ASN A 560 13.26 -20.77 -22.43
C ASN A 560 13.95 -19.49 -21.92
N SER A 561 13.41 -18.30 -22.16
CA SER A 561 13.94 -17.03 -21.63
C SER A 561 13.41 -16.69 -20.23
N VAL A 562 12.30 -17.28 -19.80
CA VAL A 562 11.65 -16.92 -18.53
C VAL A 562 12.52 -17.38 -17.35
N GLU A 563 12.95 -16.44 -16.52
CA GLU A 563 13.73 -16.67 -15.30
C GLU A 563 12.84 -16.75 -14.04
N SER A 564 11.67 -16.10 -14.03
CA SER A 564 10.77 -16.07 -12.86
C SER A 564 9.28 -15.95 -13.23
N ILE A 565 8.44 -16.68 -12.48
CA ILE A 565 6.98 -16.62 -12.56
C ILE A 565 6.44 -16.22 -11.18
N GLY A 566 5.69 -15.12 -11.11
CA GLY A 566 5.19 -14.52 -9.87
C GLY A 566 4.17 -15.36 -9.09
N GLN A 567 3.85 -14.90 -7.88
CA GLN A 567 2.75 -15.44 -7.08
C GLN A 567 1.44 -15.31 -7.86
N ARG A 568 0.63 -16.37 -7.91
CA ARG A 568 -0.68 -16.41 -8.60
C ARG A 568 -0.67 -16.04 -10.09
N ALA A 569 0.48 -16.03 -10.76
CA ALA A 569 0.63 -15.53 -12.13
C ALA A 569 -0.40 -16.09 -13.13
N PHE A 570 -0.83 -17.35 -12.97
CA PHE A 570 -1.86 -18.05 -13.76
C PHE A 570 -2.91 -18.73 -12.86
N PHE A 571 -3.11 -18.25 -11.62
CA PHE A 571 -4.11 -18.82 -10.72
C PHE A 571 -5.52 -18.53 -11.24
N GLY A 572 -6.39 -19.54 -11.26
CA GLY A 572 -7.76 -19.39 -11.76
C GLY A 572 -7.87 -19.41 -13.29
N CYS A 573 -6.81 -19.77 -14.02
CA CYS A 573 -6.87 -20.11 -15.45
C CYS A 573 -7.55 -21.49 -15.65
N GLU A 574 -8.81 -21.60 -15.22
CA GLU A 574 -9.51 -22.87 -14.99
C GLU A 574 -9.69 -23.73 -16.27
N ALA A 575 -9.67 -23.15 -17.47
CA ALA A 575 -9.83 -23.88 -18.74
C ALA A 575 -8.50 -24.36 -19.38
N MET A 576 -7.34 -23.98 -18.86
CA MET A 576 -6.05 -24.40 -19.45
C MET A 576 -5.85 -25.92 -19.32
N CYS A 577 -5.48 -26.57 -20.42
CA CYS A 577 -5.19 -28.01 -20.49
C CYS A 577 -4.07 -28.31 -21.51
N GLY A 578 -3.91 -29.58 -21.90
CA GLY A 578 -2.76 -30.03 -22.68
C GLY A 578 -1.45 -30.07 -21.90
N ASP A 579 -0.34 -30.27 -22.62
CA ASP A 579 1.00 -30.36 -22.03
C ASP A 579 1.51 -29.00 -21.53
N LEU A 580 2.10 -28.98 -20.33
CA LEU A 580 2.81 -27.83 -19.79
C LEU A 580 4.27 -28.18 -19.49
N VAL A 581 5.19 -27.49 -20.16
CA VAL A 581 6.62 -27.54 -19.86
C VAL A 581 7.01 -26.29 -19.08
N ILE A 582 7.62 -26.47 -17.91
CA ILE A 582 8.30 -25.40 -17.17
C ILE A 582 9.80 -25.45 -17.52
N PRO A 583 10.34 -24.46 -18.26
CA PRO A 583 11.73 -24.49 -18.70
C PRO A 583 12.74 -24.43 -17.57
N GLY A 584 13.88 -25.10 -17.76
CA GLY A 584 14.97 -25.17 -16.77
C GLY A 584 15.61 -23.81 -16.43
N ASN A 585 15.26 -22.73 -17.14
CA ASN A 585 15.66 -21.37 -16.80
C ASN A 585 14.76 -20.69 -15.76
N VAL A 586 13.52 -21.15 -15.56
CA VAL A 586 12.59 -20.62 -14.55
C VAL A 586 13.12 -21.00 -13.16
N LYS A 587 13.77 -20.07 -12.46
CA LYS A 587 14.40 -20.34 -11.16
C LYS A 587 13.40 -20.35 -10.02
N THR A 588 12.40 -19.47 -10.10
CA THR A 588 11.37 -19.28 -9.08
C THR A 588 9.97 -19.42 -9.66
N ILE A 589 9.19 -20.37 -9.14
CA ILE A 589 7.74 -20.43 -9.32
C ILE A 589 7.10 -19.88 -8.05
N GLY A 590 6.27 -18.85 -8.17
CA GLY A 590 5.63 -18.21 -7.02
C GLY A 590 4.60 -19.07 -6.29
N ARG A 591 4.17 -18.58 -5.12
CA ARG A 591 3.07 -19.15 -4.35
C ARG A 591 1.78 -19.18 -5.20
N GLU A 592 1.04 -20.28 -5.19
CA GLU A 592 -0.21 -20.45 -5.97
C GLU A 592 -0.08 -20.16 -7.49
N ALA A 593 1.13 -20.14 -8.07
CA ALA A 593 1.39 -19.59 -9.42
C ALA A 593 0.56 -20.20 -10.56
N PHE A 594 0.23 -21.49 -10.51
CA PHE A 594 -0.57 -22.21 -11.50
C PHE A 594 -1.86 -22.80 -10.90
N GLY A 595 -2.27 -22.36 -9.71
CA GLY A 595 -3.39 -22.99 -9.00
C GLY A 595 -4.70 -23.00 -9.82
N GLN A 596 -5.42 -24.12 -9.76
CA GLN A 596 -6.61 -24.43 -10.55
C GLN A 596 -6.38 -24.66 -12.07
N PHE A 597 -5.15 -24.94 -12.52
CA PHE A 597 -4.87 -25.29 -13.92
C PHE A 597 -5.73 -26.49 -14.37
N GLY A 598 -6.63 -26.25 -15.33
CA GLY A 598 -7.56 -27.25 -15.84
C GLY A 598 -8.62 -27.73 -14.85
N TYR A 599 -8.96 -26.91 -13.84
CA TYR A 599 -10.04 -27.19 -12.88
C TYR A 599 -11.44 -27.23 -13.51
N ARG A 600 -11.65 -26.57 -14.66
CA ARG A 600 -12.88 -26.62 -15.47
C ARG A 600 -12.61 -26.88 -16.96
N ALA A 601 -11.41 -27.36 -17.30
CA ALA A 601 -11.08 -27.66 -18.70
C ALA A 601 -11.97 -28.76 -19.27
N THR A 602 -12.42 -28.56 -20.51
CA THR A 602 -13.20 -29.53 -21.29
C THR A 602 -12.36 -30.25 -22.35
N GLY A 603 -11.11 -29.82 -22.57
CA GLY A 603 -10.16 -30.46 -23.47
C GLY A 603 -9.39 -31.61 -22.81
N GLU A 604 -8.48 -32.22 -23.57
CA GLU A 604 -7.68 -33.36 -23.11
C GLU A 604 -6.65 -32.96 -22.03
N LYS A 605 -6.42 -33.87 -21.08
CA LYS A 605 -5.40 -33.70 -20.05
C LYS A 605 -4.02 -34.02 -20.62
N GLY A 606 -3.03 -33.16 -20.38
CA GLY A 606 -1.64 -33.38 -20.80
C GLY A 606 -0.68 -33.66 -19.65
N THR A 607 0.61 -33.66 -19.96
CA THR A 607 1.69 -33.90 -18.99
C THR A 607 2.22 -32.59 -18.39
N LEU A 608 2.75 -32.67 -17.16
CA LEU A 608 3.50 -31.57 -16.54
C LEU A 608 4.98 -31.94 -16.47
N VAL A 609 5.83 -31.18 -17.16
CA VAL A 609 7.29 -31.40 -17.20
C VAL A 609 8.00 -30.22 -16.54
N ILE A 610 8.52 -30.43 -15.33
CA ILE A 610 9.36 -29.45 -14.63
C ILE A 610 10.83 -29.77 -14.92
N GLN A 611 11.49 -28.95 -15.74
CA GLN A 611 12.84 -29.26 -16.23
C GLN A 611 13.95 -29.05 -15.19
N GLU A 612 15.07 -29.76 -15.39
CA GLU A 612 16.31 -29.57 -14.63
C GLU A 612 16.82 -28.13 -14.75
N GLY A 613 17.07 -27.49 -13.62
CA GLY A 613 17.49 -26.10 -13.50
C GLY A 613 16.49 -25.18 -12.78
N VAL A 614 15.25 -25.63 -12.55
CA VAL A 614 14.28 -25.00 -11.65
C VAL A 614 14.74 -25.15 -10.19
N GLN A 615 14.72 -24.06 -9.40
CA GLN A 615 15.41 -24.01 -8.10
C GLN A 615 14.47 -23.93 -6.89
N SER A 616 13.30 -23.29 -7.03
CA SER A 616 12.34 -23.13 -5.93
C SER A 616 10.90 -23.02 -6.44
N ILE A 617 9.97 -23.57 -5.66
CA ILE A 617 8.53 -23.56 -5.93
C ILE A 617 7.79 -23.15 -4.65
N GLY A 618 6.95 -22.12 -4.70
CA GLY A 618 6.21 -21.60 -3.55
C GLY A 618 5.06 -22.49 -3.07
N ASP A 619 4.45 -22.14 -1.94
CA ASP A 619 3.32 -22.91 -1.38
C ASP A 619 2.18 -23.04 -2.40
N ASN A 620 1.53 -24.21 -2.44
CA ASN A 620 0.32 -24.43 -3.23
C ASN A 620 0.47 -24.09 -4.73
N ALA A 621 1.70 -24.08 -5.29
CA ALA A 621 1.96 -23.58 -6.64
C ALA A 621 1.14 -24.26 -7.75
N PHE A 622 0.79 -25.53 -7.58
CA PHE A 622 -0.06 -26.32 -8.48
C PHE A 622 -1.33 -26.85 -7.75
N VAL A 623 -1.86 -26.10 -6.78
CA VAL A 623 -3.05 -26.54 -6.01
C VAL A 623 -4.29 -26.67 -6.90
N HIS A 624 -5.05 -27.76 -6.76
CA HIS A 624 -6.21 -28.12 -7.58
C HIS A 624 -5.95 -28.21 -9.10
N CYS A 625 -4.70 -28.47 -9.54
CA CYS A 625 -4.41 -28.65 -10.95
C CYS A 625 -4.87 -30.02 -11.46
N THR A 626 -6.10 -30.09 -11.97
CA THR A 626 -6.72 -31.33 -12.48
C THR A 626 -6.56 -31.54 -13.99
N GLY A 627 -6.01 -30.55 -14.71
CA GLY A 627 -5.75 -30.61 -16.16
C GLY A 627 -4.58 -31.52 -16.58
N PHE A 628 -3.84 -32.09 -15.62
CA PHE A 628 -2.70 -32.96 -15.90
C PHE A 628 -3.01 -34.46 -15.75
N THR A 629 -2.18 -35.31 -16.36
CA THR A 629 -2.27 -36.78 -16.32
C THR A 629 -0.87 -37.43 -16.34
N GLY A 630 -0.82 -38.73 -16.06
CA GLY A 630 0.41 -39.53 -16.14
C GLY A 630 1.37 -39.34 -14.96
N THR A 631 2.66 -39.55 -15.22
CA THR A 631 3.74 -39.49 -14.23
C THR A 631 4.28 -38.06 -14.05
N ILE A 632 4.25 -37.51 -12.83
CA ILE A 632 4.98 -36.27 -12.49
C ILE A 632 6.40 -36.57 -12.02
N ALA A 633 7.40 -36.22 -12.84
CA ALA A 633 8.81 -36.31 -12.48
C ALA A 633 9.33 -34.96 -11.97
N LEU A 634 9.97 -34.95 -10.79
CA LEU A 634 10.57 -33.75 -10.21
C LEU A 634 12.08 -33.69 -10.52
N PRO A 635 12.65 -32.51 -10.82
CA PRO A 635 14.06 -32.37 -11.20
C PRO A 635 14.99 -32.43 -9.97
N ALA A 636 16.25 -32.81 -10.20
CA ALA A 636 17.26 -32.93 -9.15
C ALA A 636 17.73 -31.56 -8.63
N SER A 637 17.61 -30.50 -9.43
CA SER A 637 17.87 -29.11 -9.02
C SER A 637 16.88 -28.55 -7.99
N LEU A 638 15.72 -29.20 -7.82
CA LEU A 638 14.70 -28.78 -6.86
C LEU A 638 14.91 -29.51 -5.54
N GLU A 639 15.69 -28.90 -4.64
CA GLU A 639 15.89 -29.42 -3.28
C GLU A 639 14.61 -29.28 -2.43
N PRO A 640 14.26 -30.26 -1.57
CA PRO A 640 13.09 -30.19 -0.69
C PRO A 640 13.01 -28.94 0.20
N ALA A 641 14.16 -28.35 0.55
CA ALA A 641 14.24 -27.12 1.36
C ALA A 641 13.84 -25.84 0.60
N ASN A 642 13.75 -25.91 -0.74
CA ASN A 642 13.33 -24.80 -1.61
C ASN A 642 11.90 -25.00 -2.15
N MET A 643 11.17 -25.99 -1.64
CA MET A 643 9.76 -26.22 -1.92
C MET A 643 8.90 -25.70 -0.76
N GLY A 644 7.85 -24.95 -1.09
CA GLY A 644 6.80 -24.57 -0.16
C GLY A 644 5.94 -25.76 0.25
N HIS A 645 4.92 -25.50 1.06
CA HIS A 645 3.98 -26.53 1.49
C HIS A 645 2.90 -26.78 0.42
N ASP A 646 2.37 -28.01 0.39
CA ASP A 646 1.13 -28.34 -0.33
C ASP A 646 1.22 -28.10 -1.86
N VAL A 647 2.41 -28.29 -2.45
CA VAL A 647 2.76 -27.87 -3.83
C VAL A 647 1.80 -28.42 -4.89
N PHE A 648 1.50 -29.73 -4.87
CA PHE A 648 0.57 -30.39 -5.79
C PHE A 648 -0.74 -30.79 -5.09
N ASN A 649 -1.15 -30.04 -4.06
CA ASN A 649 -2.33 -30.36 -3.27
C ASN A 649 -3.61 -30.44 -4.15
N SER A 650 -4.39 -31.50 -4.02
CA SER A 650 -5.55 -31.83 -4.87
C SER A 650 -5.24 -32.00 -6.38
N CYS A 651 -4.01 -32.35 -6.77
CA CYS A 651 -3.70 -32.78 -8.14
C CYS A 651 -4.22 -34.20 -8.43
N THR A 652 -5.54 -34.37 -8.51
CA THR A 652 -6.22 -35.66 -8.70
C THR A 652 -5.99 -36.32 -10.07
N GLY A 653 -5.25 -35.67 -10.97
CA GLY A 653 -5.01 -36.14 -12.34
C GLY A 653 -3.76 -37.01 -12.54
N PHE A 654 -2.71 -36.84 -11.75
CA PHE A 654 -1.49 -37.65 -11.88
C PHE A 654 -1.73 -39.10 -11.42
N THR A 655 -1.16 -40.06 -12.15
CA THR A 655 -1.33 -41.51 -11.89
C THR A 655 -0.11 -42.15 -11.24
N ASP A 656 1.04 -41.49 -11.31
CA ASP A 656 2.36 -41.92 -10.81
C ASP A 656 3.24 -40.67 -10.56
N PHE A 657 4.37 -40.82 -9.85
CA PHE A 657 5.33 -39.75 -9.59
C PHE A 657 6.76 -40.29 -9.42
N GLN A 658 7.75 -39.47 -9.78
CA GLN A 658 9.18 -39.83 -9.67
C GLN A 658 9.94 -38.77 -8.88
N LEU A 659 10.57 -39.19 -7.78
CA LEU A 659 11.37 -38.34 -6.89
C LEU A 659 12.88 -38.48 -7.21
N PRO A 660 13.68 -37.39 -7.16
CA PRO A 660 15.12 -37.47 -7.33
C PRO A 660 15.80 -38.38 -6.30
N SER A 661 16.72 -39.22 -6.76
CA SER A 661 17.56 -40.07 -5.89
C SER A 661 18.54 -39.29 -4.99
N THR A 662 18.66 -37.97 -5.20
CA THR A 662 19.41 -37.04 -4.35
C THR A 662 18.63 -36.56 -3.13
N TRP A 663 17.31 -36.77 -3.08
CA TRP A 663 16.48 -36.32 -1.95
C TRP A 663 16.71 -37.18 -0.71
N SER A 664 16.95 -36.52 0.42
CA SER A 664 16.95 -37.12 1.76
C SER A 664 15.63 -36.90 2.52
N SER A 665 14.70 -36.11 1.97
CA SER A 665 13.41 -35.82 2.60
C SER A 665 12.30 -35.54 1.58
N ILE A 666 11.05 -35.67 2.02
CA ILE A 666 9.85 -35.33 1.24
C ILE A 666 9.16 -34.11 1.92
N PRO A 667 8.87 -33.00 1.20
CA PRO A 667 8.20 -31.82 1.76
C PRO A 667 6.83 -32.06 2.41
N GLN A 668 6.39 -31.12 3.26
CA GLN A 668 5.02 -31.11 3.81
C GLN A 668 3.99 -30.98 2.68
N GLY A 669 2.97 -31.84 2.72
CA GLY A 669 1.82 -31.77 1.83
C GLY A 669 2.13 -31.98 0.34
N LEU A 670 3.33 -32.47 -0.04
CA LEU A 670 3.80 -32.50 -1.43
C LEU A 670 2.73 -32.94 -2.43
N PHE A 671 2.03 -34.03 -2.10
CA PHE A 671 0.93 -34.62 -2.87
C PHE A 671 -0.33 -34.81 -2.00
N ASN A 672 -0.63 -33.83 -1.14
CA ASN A 672 -1.87 -33.80 -0.34
C ASN A 672 -3.10 -33.94 -1.28
N TRP A 673 -4.08 -34.77 -0.93
CA TRP A 673 -5.26 -35.14 -1.72
C TRP A 673 -5.02 -35.52 -3.20
N CYS A 674 -3.85 -36.06 -3.55
CA CYS A 674 -3.59 -36.63 -4.88
C CYS A 674 -4.25 -38.01 -5.06
N THR A 675 -5.58 -38.03 -5.19
CA THR A 675 -6.38 -39.26 -5.29
C THR A 675 -6.11 -40.11 -6.54
N GLY A 676 -5.40 -39.57 -7.54
CA GLY A 676 -5.18 -40.20 -8.84
C GLY A 676 -4.05 -41.23 -8.90
N PHE A 677 -3.11 -41.20 -7.95
CA PHE A 677 -1.99 -42.16 -7.90
C PHE A 677 -2.49 -43.59 -7.76
N THR A 678 -1.78 -44.56 -8.34
CA THR A 678 -2.19 -45.98 -8.36
C THR A 678 -1.06 -46.93 -7.98
N GLY A 679 -1.44 -48.14 -7.53
CA GLY A 679 -0.49 -49.22 -7.23
C GLY A 679 0.16 -49.14 -5.85
N ALA A 680 1.07 -50.08 -5.58
CA ALA A 680 1.80 -50.18 -4.32
C ALA A 680 2.93 -49.15 -4.24
N PHE A 681 3.10 -48.55 -3.06
CA PHE A 681 4.12 -47.52 -2.84
C PHE A 681 5.24 -48.02 -1.92
N THR A 682 6.47 -47.94 -2.43
CA THR A 682 7.70 -48.13 -1.67
C THR A 682 8.43 -46.80 -1.58
N VAL A 683 8.64 -46.29 -0.36
CA VAL A 683 9.42 -45.07 -0.13
C VAL A 683 10.88 -45.30 -0.57
N PRO A 684 11.49 -44.41 -1.39
CA PRO A 684 12.87 -44.59 -1.84
C PRO A 684 13.88 -44.64 -0.68
N ALA A 685 14.82 -45.59 -0.73
CA ALA A 685 15.79 -45.84 0.34
C ALA A 685 16.82 -44.72 0.61
N GLY A 686 16.77 -43.60 -0.13
CA GLY A 686 17.52 -42.37 0.20
C GLY A 686 16.82 -41.49 1.24
N ILE A 687 15.50 -41.66 1.41
CA ILE A 687 14.67 -40.81 2.27
C ILE A 687 14.90 -41.13 3.74
N GLN A 688 15.12 -40.05 4.51
CA GLN A 688 15.32 -40.05 5.97
C GLN A 688 14.13 -39.44 6.71
N SER A 689 13.42 -38.50 6.09
CA SER A 689 12.22 -37.90 6.68
C SER A 689 11.11 -37.62 5.66
N ILE A 690 9.86 -37.71 6.11
CA ILE A 690 8.66 -37.42 5.31
C ILE A 690 7.85 -36.35 6.01
N GLY A 691 7.47 -35.29 5.29
CA GLY A 691 6.74 -34.15 5.84
C GLY A 691 5.33 -34.51 6.36
N ARG A 692 4.79 -33.60 7.18
CA ARG A 692 3.38 -33.64 7.61
C ARG A 692 2.47 -33.73 6.37
N GLU A 693 1.49 -34.62 6.39
CA GLU A 693 0.48 -34.78 5.33
C GLU A 693 1.02 -34.97 3.90
N ALA A 694 2.29 -35.39 3.73
CA ALA A 694 2.97 -35.43 2.42
C ALA A 694 2.24 -36.20 1.31
N PHE A 695 1.51 -37.27 1.67
CA PHE A 695 0.65 -38.06 0.81
C PHE A 695 -0.77 -38.19 1.38
N ASN A 696 -1.22 -37.27 2.25
CA ASN A 696 -2.53 -37.42 2.89
C ASN A 696 -3.65 -37.48 1.84
N GLY A 697 -4.62 -38.37 1.99
CA GLY A 697 -5.74 -38.48 1.04
C GLY A 697 -5.36 -39.05 -0.34
N CYS A 698 -4.18 -39.64 -0.52
CA CYS A 698 -3.83 -40.39 -1.74
C CYS A 698 -4.56 -41.75 -1.78
N SER A 699 -5.88 -41.70 -1.97
CA SER A 699 -6.78 -42.86 -1.86
C SER A 699 -6.62 -43.93 -2.94
N GLY A 700 -6.00 -43.60 -4.08
CA GLY A 700 -5.87 -44.52 -5.23
C GLY A 700 -4.71 -45.52 -5.14
N PHE A 701 -3.77 -45.33 -4.21
CA PHE A 701 -2.74 -46.35 -3.92
C PHE A 701 -3.38 -47.67 -3.50
N THR A 702 -2.75 -48.80 -3.84
CA THR A 702 -3.26 -50.16 -3.54
C THR A 702 -2.17 -51.08 -3.03
N GLY A 703 -2.53 -52.21 -2.42
CA GLY A 703 -1.53 -53.19 -1.96
C GLY A 703 -0.74 -52.71 -0.74
N THR A 704 0.54 -53.10 -0.65
CA THR A 704 1.38 -52.82 0.51
C THR A 704 2.04 -51.44 0.46
N LEU A 705 1.96 -50.69 1.57
CA LEU A 705 2.83 -49.55 1.85
C LEU A 705 4.15 -50.04 2.48
N VAL A 706 5.28 -49.74 1.84
CA VAL A 706 6.62 -50.10 2.33
C VAL A 706 7.40 -48.84 2.69
N ILE A 707 7.77 -48.72 3.97
CA ILE A 707 8.66 -47.67 4.50
C ILE A 707 9.98 -48.34 4.90
N PRO A 708 11.15 -47.90 4.38
CA PRO A 708 12.44 -48.49 4.74
C PRO A 708 12.95 -47.98 6.09
N ASP A 709 13.81 -48.78 6.75
CA ASP A 709 14.51 -48.45 8.00
C ASP A 709 15.36 -47.16 7.96
N THR A 710 15.55 -46.54 6.78
CA THR A 710 16.21 -45.23 6.65
C THR A 710 15.32 -44.08 7.12
N VAL A 711 13.99 -44.24 7.11
CA VAL A 711 13.03 -43.20 7.53
C VAL A 711 12.99 -43.14 9.05
N THR A 712 13.69 -42.15 9.61
CA THR A 712 13.84 -41.92 11.06
C THR A 712 12.93 -40.81 11.59
N SER A 713 12.18 -40.13 10.72
CA SER A 713 11.25 -39.07 11.11
C SER A 713 10.04 -39.03 10.17
N LEU A 714 8.86 -39.35 10.69
CA LEU A 714 7.60 -39.29 9.95
C LEU A 714 6.73 -38.15 10.46
N GLY A 715 6.29 -37.27 9.55
CA GLY A 715 5.35 -36.20 9.87
C GLY A 715 3.94 -36.72 10.14
N TYR A 716 3.22 -36.00 10.99
CA TYR A 716 1.83 -36.30 11.34
C TYR A 716 0.96 -36.52 10.09
N ARG A 717 0.24 -37.66 10.08
CA ARG A 717 -0.65 -38.09 9.00
C ARG A 717 -0.01 -38.09 7.59
N ALA A 718 1.31 -38.35 7.49
CA ALA A 718 2.05 -38.40 6.22
C ALA A 718 1.41 -39.34 5.17
N PHE A 719 0.84 -40.46 5.60
CA PHE A 719 0.07 -41.42 4.78
C PHE A 719 -1.41 -41.53 5.22
N GLY A 720 -1.91 -40.56 5.99
CA GLY A 720 -3.28 -40.61 6.48
C GLY A 720 -4.31 -40.49 5.35
N ASN A 721 -5.48 -41.08 5.50
CA ASN A 721 -6.57 -41.14 4.51
C ASN A 721 -6.16 -41.81 3.18
N CYS A 722 -5.03 -42.53 3.11
CA CYS A 722 -4.68 -43.41 1.99
C CYS A 722 -5.49 -44.70 2.08
N THR A 723 -6.78 -44.61 1.73
CA THR A 723 -7.80 -45.64 1.99
C THR A 723 -7.66 -46.92 1.16
N GLY A 724 -6.87 -46.94 0.08
CA GLY A 724 -6.70 -48.11 -0.78
C GLY A 724 -5.53 -49.05 -0.44
N PHE A 725 -4.57 -48.66 0.43
CA PHE A 725 -3.54 -49.58 0.92
C PHE A 725 -4.17 -50.72 1.72
N THR A 726 -3.77 -51.97 1.45
CA THR A 726 -4.32 -53.18 2.07
C THR A 726 -3.47 -53.75 3.20
N SER A 727 -2.20 -53.36 3.24
CA SER A 727 -1.17 -53.91 4.14
C SER A 727 -0.03 -52.91 4.36
N TYR A 728 0.69 -53.05 5.47
CA TYR A 728 1.81 -52.19 5.85
C TYR A 728 2.82 -52.96 6.69
N GLU A 729 4.11 -52.68 6.48
CA GLU A 729 5.22 -53.28 7.24
C GLU A 729 5.85 -52.21 8.17
N ILE A 730 5.84 -52.48 9.49
CA ILE A 730 6.47 -51.60 10.49
C ILE A 730 8.00 -51.80 10.43
N PRO A 731 8.80 -50.74 10.21
CA PRO A 731 10.26 -50.83 10.12
C PRO A 731 10.91 -51.43 11.39
N SER A 732 11.94 -52.25 11.20
CA SER A 732 12.63 -52.97 12.28
C SER A 732 13.45 -52.07 13.21
N SER A 733 13.87 -50.92 12.71
CA SER A 733 14.65 -49.89 13.42
C SER A 733 13.83 -49.02 14.37
N TRP A 734 12.50 -49.04 14.26
CA TRP A 734 11.63 -48.13 15.03
C TRP A 734 11.48 -48.57 16.49
N THR A 735 11.50 -47.59 17.39
CA THR A 735 11.24 -47.74 18.84
C THR A 735 9.90 -47.13 19.28
N SER A 736 9.34 -46.19 18.51
CA SER A 736 7.95 -45.75 18.62
C SER A 736 7.23 -45.85 17.29
N ILE A 737 5.90 -45.99 17.34
CA ILE A 737 5.03 -45.86 16.17
C ILE A 737 4.60 -44.40 16.07
N PRO A 738 4.98 -43.64 15.01
CA PRO A 738 4.74 -42.21 14.91
C PRO A 738 3.27 -41.78 14.92
N SER A 739 3.04 -40.58 15.45
CA SER A 739 1.72 -39.96 15.56
C SER A 739 0.97 -39.88 14.22
N GLY A 740 -0.22 -40.48 14.15
CA GLY A 740 -1.10 -40.45 12.97
C GLY A 740 -0.61 -41.27 11.76
N LEU A 741 0.32 -42.21 11.93
CA LEU A 741 0.95 -43.03 10.87
C LEU A 741 -0.01 -43.53 9.77
N LEU A 742 -1.06 -44.27 10.15
CA LEU A 742 -2.08 -44.84 9.27
C LEU A 742 -3.48 -44.21 9.51
N TYR A 743 -3.55 -42.99 10.04
CA TYR A 743 -4.83 -42.30 10.33
C TYR A 743 -5.81 -42.43 9.15
N GLY A 744 -7.00 -42.98 9.35
CA GLY A 744 -8.04 -43.08 8.32
C GLY A 744 -7.73 -44.04 7.16
N CYS A 745 -6.70 -44.90 7.26
CA CYS A 745 -6.42 -45.92 6.26
C CYS A 745 -7.39 -47.11 6.37
N THR A 746 -8.61 -46.92 5.88
CA THR A 746 -9.71 -47.89 5.99
C THR A 746 -9.50 -49.19 5.19
N GLY A 747 -8.56 -49.22 4.24
CA GLY A 747 -8.27 -50.40 3.42
C GLY A 747 -7.37 -51.44 4.08
N MET A 748 -6.67 -51.10 5.16
CA MET A 748 -5.74 -52.00 5.84
C MET A 748 -6.49 -53.20 6.40
N THR A 749 -6.11 -54.43 6.03
CA THR A 749 -6.84 -55.67 6.37
C THR A 749 -6.04 -56.63 7.25
N GLY A 750 -6.73 -57.63 7.82
CA GLY A 750 -6.09 -58.74 8.56
C GLY A 750 -5.76 -58.40 10.01
N SER A 751 -4.79 -59.13 10.58
CA SER A 751 -4.28 -58.94 11.95
C SER A 751 -3.17 -57.88 12.00
N LEU A 752 -3.14 -57.10 13.06
CA LEU A 752 -2.11 -56.09 13.29
C LEU A 752 -1.09 -56.59 14.33
N ALA A 753 0.13 -56.87 13.89
CA ALA A 753 1.23 -57.31 14.77
C ALA A 753 2.25 -56.18 14.95
N ILE A 754 2.45 -55.74 16.19
CA ILE A 754 3.38 -54.67 16.55
C ILE A 754 4.76 -55.26 16.94
N PRO A 755 5.88 -54.88 16.29
CA PRO A 755 7.20 -55.48 16.52
C PRO A 755 7.74 -55.33 17.94
N ALA A 756 8.60 -56.28 18.34
CA ALA A 756 9.21 -56.36 19.67
C ALA A 756 10.12 -55.16 20.05
N THR A 757 10.51 -54.33 19.08
CA THR A 757 11.32 -53.12 19.28
C THR A 757 10.49 -51.91 19.75
N ILE A 758 9.17 -51.93 19.58
CA ILE A 758 8.28 -50.81 19.88
C ILE A 758 8.02 -50.70 21.38
N THR A 759 8.49 -49.62 22.00
CA THR A 759 8.22 -49.27 23.40
C THR A 759 7.05 -48.30 23.56
N THR A 760 6.59 -47.64 22.49
CA THR A 760 5.52 -46.64 22.53
C THR A 760 4.71 -46.60 21.24
N ILE A 761 3.39 -46.52 21.33
CA ILE A 761 2.51 -46.19 20.21
C ILE A 761 1.97 -44.79 20.44
N GLU A 762 2.19 -43.85 19.51
CA GLU A 762 1.85 -42.44 19.69
C GLU A 762 0.38 -42.12 19.34
N THR A 763 0.01 -40.85 19.51
CA THR A 763 -1.34 -40.33 19.30
C THR A 763 -1.86 -40.60 17.89
N GLU A 764 -3.10 -41.06 17.78
CA GLU A 764 -3.82 -41.34 16.53
C GLU A 764 -3.15 -42.34 15.55
N ALA A 765 -2.11 -43.09 15.96
CA ALA A 765 -1.26 -43.90 15.07
C ALA A 765 -2.02 -44.78 14.04
N PHE A 766 -3.12 -45.40 14.45
CA PHE A 766 -4.02 -46.23 13.63
C PHE A 766 -5.48 -45.75 13.67
N TYR A 767 -5.73 -44.50 14.10
CA TYR A 767 -7.10 -44.00 14.29
C TYR A 767 -7.92 -44.14 13.00
N GLY A 768 -9.11 -44.74 13.08
CA GLY A 768 -10.01 -44.91 11.93
C GLY A 768 -9.59 -46.01 10.94
N CYS A 769 -8.62 -46.87 11.25
CA CYS A 769 -8.34 -48.08 10.47
C CYS A 769 -9.45 -49.14 10.68
N THR A 770 -10.61 -48.91 10.07
CA THR A 770 -11.81 -49.76 10.20
C THR A 770 -11.71 -51.12 9.51
N GLY A 771 -10.84 -51.27 8.49
CA GLY A 771 -10.73 -52.46 7.66
C GLY A 771 -9.97 -53.65 8.25
N PHE A 772 -9.25 -53.45 9.38
CA PHE A 772 -8.59 -54.56 10.06
C PHE A 772 -9.64 -55.59 10.46
N SER A 773 -9.29 -56.87 10.46
CA SER A 773 -10.25 -57.97 10.63
C SER A 773 -9.77 -59.10 11.55
N GLY A 774 -8.48 -59.10 11.90
CA GLY A 774 -7.84 -60.07 12.77
C GLY A 774 -7.40 -59.48 14.11
N ALA A 775 -6.55 -60.22 14.81
CA ALA A 775 -6.11 -59.89 16.16
C ALA A 775 -5.11 -58.74 16.21
N LEU A 776 -5.11 -57.99 17.32
CA LEU A 776 -4.06 -57.06 17.69
C LEU A 776 -3.03 -57.78 18.58
N SER A 777 -1.77 -57.78 18.16
CA SER A 777 -0.64 -58.31 18.96
C SER A 777 0.29 -57.18 19.40
N LEU A 778 0.48 -57.02 20.71
CA LEU A 778 1.28 -55.97 21.33
C LEU A 778 2.56 -56.57 21.96
N PRO A 779 3.73 -55.92 21.84
CA PRO A 779 5.00 -56.48 22.28
C PRO A 779 5.19 -56.35 23.79
N ALA A 780 5.86 -57.32 24.42
CA ALA A 780 6.13 -57.35 25.86
C ALA A 780 7.08 -56.24 26.38
N GLY A 781 7.54 -55.34 25.51
CA GLY A 781 8.29 -54.12 25.86
C GLY A 781 7.47 -52.82 25.74
N LEU A 782 6.19 -52.89 25.38
CA LEU A 782 5.33 -51.72 25.20
C LEU A 782 5.05 -51.01 26.53
N THR A 783 5.46 -49.75 26.66
CA THR A 783 5.33 -48.97 27.91
C THR A 783 4.18 -47.97 27.91
N ALA A 784 3.71 -47.53 26.74
CA ALA A 784 2.66 -46.53 26.59
C ALA A 784 1.89 -46.66 25.27
N ILE A 785 0.58 -46.44 25.35
CA ILE A 785 -0.35 -46.33 24.22
C ILE A 785 -0.95 -44.92 24.25
N GLY A 786 -0.78 -44.15 23.17
CA GLY A 786 -1.17 -42.74 23.07
C GLY A 786 -2.67 -42.49 22.95
N ASP A 787 -3.05 -41.21 22.99
CA ASP A 787 -4.44 -40.78 22.83
C ASP A 787 -4.96 -41.18 21.43
N SER A 788 -6.16 -41.74 21.36
CA SER A 788 -6.81 -42.19 20.12
C SER A 788 -6.01 -43.19 19.27
N ALA A 789 -4.97 -43.84 19.81
CA ALA A 789 -4.00 -44.65 19.05
C ALA A 789 -4.62 -45.73 18.14
N PHE A 790 -5.69 -46.39 18.58
CA PHE A 790 -6.51 -47.34 17.83
C PHE A 790 -7.99 -46.90 17.76
N GLY A 791 -8.30 -45.65 18.10
CA GLY A 791 -9.69 -45.17 18.13
C GLY A 791 -10.36 -45.34 16.77
N GLY A 792 -11.52 -45.97 16.70
CA GLY A 792 -12.21 -46.28 15.45
C GLY A 792 -11.70 -47.51 14.69
N CYS A 793 -10.75 -48.30 15.22
CA CYS A 793 -10.37 -49.59 14.65
C CYS A 793 -11.46 -50.66 14.89
N SER A 794 -12.64 -50.47 14.31
CA SER A 794 -13.85 -51.23 14.65
C SER A 794 -13.80 -52.71 14.31
N GLY A 795 -12.95 -53.14 13.38
CA GLY A 795 -12.84 -54.53 12.94
C GLY A 795 -11.67 -55.34 13.55
N LEU A 796 -10.77 -54.72 14.32
CA LEU A 796 -9.80 -55.48 15.13
C LEU A 796 -10.56 -56.43 16.07
N SER A 797 -10.14 -57.70 16.12
CA SER A 797 -10.96 -58.79 16.64
C SER A 797 -10.24 -59.71 17.64
N GLY A 798 -11.00 -60.56 18.34
CA GLY A 798 -10.49 -61.47 19.36
C GLY A 798 -10.15 -60.78 20.69
N THR A 799 -9.41 -61.47 21.57
CA THR A 799 -9.09 -60.96 22.91
C THR A 799 -7.99 -59.90 22.86
N LEU A 800 -8.23 -58.71 23.41
CA LEU A 800 -7.20 -57.69 23.58
C LEU A 800 -6.24 -58.08 24.72
N GLN A 801 -4.99 -58.41 24.37
CA GLN A 801 -3.93 -58.73 25.33
C GLN A 801 -3.02 -57.50 25.51
N ILE A 802 -3.18 -56.79 26.62
CA ILE A 802 -2.35 -55.64 26.99
C ILE A 802 -1.17 -56.15 27.85
N PRO A 803 0.11 -55.86 27.51
CA PRO A 803 1.26 -56.32 28.29
C PRO A 803 1.40 -55.65 29.67
N GLU A 804 1.90 -56.40 30.68
CA GLU A 804 2.30 -55.91 32.02
C GLU A 804 3.52 -54.95 32.01
N SER A 805 4.01 -54.56 30.83
CA SER A 805 4.94 -53.44 30.66
C SER A 805 4.22 -52.09 30.49
N VAL A 806 2.92 -52.08 30.16
CA VAL A 806 2.16 -50.86 29.82
C VAL A 806 1.85 -50.06 31.09
N THR A 807 2.36 -48.83 31.15
CA THR A 807 2.18 -47.90 32.28
C THR A 807 1.10 -46.85 32.04
N THR A 808 0.75 -46.59 30.77
CA THR A 808 -0.14 -45.52 30.34
C THR A 808 -0.97 -45.96 29.14
N ILE A 809 -2.29 -45.78 29.22
CA ILE A 809 -3.23 -45.89 28.11
C ILE A 809 -3.93 -44.53 27.96
N GLY A 810 -3.81 -43.93 26.77
CA GLY A 810 -4.31 -42.60 26.46
C GLY A 810 -5.84 -42.48 26.42
N SER A 811 -6.30 -41.24 26.27
CA SER A 811 -7.72 -40.92 26.10
C SER A 811 -8.21 -41.42 24.76
N SER A 812 -9.39 -42.04 24.73
CA SER A 812 -9.99 -42.68 23.54
C SER A 812 -9.09 -43.70 22.82
N ALA A 813 -8.05 -44.24 23.49
CA ALA A 813 -7.01 -45.07 22.88
C ALA A 813 -7.55 -46.29 22.10
N PHE A 814 -8.65 -46.89 22.55
CA PHE A 814 -9.37 -47.99 21.88
C PHE A 814 -10.85 -47.63 21.61
N ALA A 815 -11.25 -46.36 21.65
CA ALA A 815 -12.65 -45.99 21.54
C ALA A 815 -13.26 -46.48 20.21
N SER A 816 -14.45 -47.07 20.24
CA SER A 816 -15.14 -47.74 19.12
C SER A 816 -14.41 -48.94 18.49
N CYS A 817 -13.47 -49.59 19.19
CA CYS A 817 -12.94 -50.91 18.81
C CYS A 817 -13.96 -52.04 19.07
N LYS A 818 -15.03 -52.07 18.26
CA LYS A 818 -16.22 -52.92 18.47
C LYS A 818 -16.00 -54.42 18.25
N GLY A 819 -14.97 -54.82 17.48
CA GLY A 819 -14.71 -56.20 17.10
C GLY A 819 -13.97 -57.07 18.14
N PHE A 820 -13.32 -56.47 19.14
CA PHE A 820 -12.67 -57.22 20.21
C PHE A 820 -13.71 -58.00 21.03
N SER A 821 -13.30 -59.14 21.61
CA SER A 821 -14.19 -60.04 22.33
C SER A 821 -13.56 -60.68 23.57
N GLY A 822 -14.41 -61.10 24.51
CA GLY A 822 -13.99 -61.69 25.79
C GLY A 822 -13.58 -60.64 26.84
N ALA A 823 -12.90 -61.10 27.88
CA ALA A 823 -12.56 -60.29 29.06
C ALA A 823 -11.58 -59.15 28.75
N LEU A 824 -11.90 -57.94 29.21
CA LEU A 824 -11.01 -56.78 29.14
C LEU A 824 -10.09 -56.76 30.37
N VAL A 825 -8.87 -57.28 30.21
CA VAL A 825 -7.84 -57.26 31.25
C VAL A 825 -7.03 -55.98 31.16
N ILE A 826 -7.04 -55.18 32.23
CA ILE A 826 -6.17 -54.00 32.38
C ILE A 826 -4.98 -54.40 33.28
N PRO A 827 -3.73 -54.35 32.80
CA PRO A 827 -2.55 -54.83 33.54
C PRO A 827 -2.27 -54.11 34.86
N SER A 828 -1.65 -54.82 35.80
CA SER A 828 -1.30 -54.30 37.13
C SER A 828 -0.35 -53.11 37.09
N SER A 829 0.41 -52.98 36.00
CA SER A 829 1.36 -51.90 35.71
C SER A 829 0.72 -50.56 35.30
N VAL A 830 -0.56 -50.53 34.91
CA VAL A 830 -1.17 -49.31 34.31
C VAL A 830 -1.39 -48.25 35.40
N THR A 831 -0.61 -47.18 35.35
CA THR A 831 -0.70 -46.02 36.28
C THR A 831 -1.65 -44.93 35.78
N LYS A 832 -1.99 -44.92 34.49
CA LYS A 832 -2.82 -43.90 33.84
C LYS A 832 -3.79 -44.53 32.83
N LEU A 833 -5.08 -44.23 33.00
CA LEU A 833 -6.15 -44.51 32.06
C LEU A 833 -6.77 -43.17 31.62
N GLY A 834 -6.77 -42.88 30.32
CA GLY A 834 -7.33 -41.66 29.76
C GLY A 834 -8.86 -41.62 29.72
N ALA A 835 -9.41 -40.45 29.38
CA ALA A 835 -10.85 -40.27 29.20
C ALA A 835 -11.35 -41.10 28.02
N GLY A 836 -12.47 -41.81 28.16
CA GLY A 836 -13.07 -42.61 27.09
C GLY A 836 -12.18 -43.73 26.54
N ALA A 837 -11.15 -44.20 27.27
CA ALA A 837 -10.11 -45.08 26.71
C ALA A 837 -10.64 -46.35 26.03
N PHE A 838 -11.79 -46.90 26.48
CA PHE A 838 -12.48 -48.03 25.87
C PHE A 838 -13.93 -47.71 25.44
N GLU A 839 -14.30 -46.43 25.34
CA GLU A 839 -15.64 -45.95 24.99
C GLU A 839 -16.20 -46.65 23.73
N PHE A 840 -17.48 -47.04 23.73
CA PHE A 840 -18.16 -47.79 22.66
C PHE A 840 -17.49 -49.12 22.23
N CYS A 841 -16.64 -49.74 23.05
CA CYS A 841 -16.17 -51.11 22.81
C CYS A 841 -17.25 -52.13 23.18
N THR A 842 -18.21 -52.34 22.27
CA THR A 842 -19.40 -53.17 22.51
C THR A 842 -19.16 -54.68 22.61
N GLY A 843 -18.00 -55.18 22.14
CA GLY A 843 -17.73 -56.62 22.04
C GLY A 843 -17.01 -57.28 23.23
N PHE A 844 -16.36 -56.50 24.11
CA PHE A 844 -15.80 -57.03 25.37
C PHE A 844 -16.91 -57.54 26.28
N SER A 845 -16.62 -58.56 27.10
CA SER A 845 -17.61 -59.18 27.99
C SER A 845 -17.02 -59.72 29.30
N GLY A 846 -17.88 -59.90 30.30
CA GLY A 846 -17.49 -60.40 31.64
C GLY A 846 -17.03 -59.30 32.59
N ASP A 847 -16.21 -59.70 33.57
CA ASP A 847 -15.73 -58.84 34.66
C ASP A 847 -14.57 -57.93 34.23
N VAL A 848 -14.44 -56.77 34.89
CA VAL A 848 -13.32 -55.83 34.70
C VAL A 848 -12.78 -55.38 36.06
N ALA A 849 -11.46 -55.47 36.24
CA ALA A 849 -10.78 -54.95 37.42
C ALA A 849 -9.96 -53.71 37.07
N ILE A 850 -10.16 -52.62 37.83
CA ILE A 850 -9.27 -51.46 37.79
C ILE A 850 -7.99 -51.77 38.61
N PRO A 851 -6.78 -51.57 38.06
CA PRO A 851 -5.53 -51.80 38.79
C PRO A 851 -5.36 -50.91 40.04
N SER A 852 -4.76 -51.46 41.10
CA SER A 852 -4.45 -50.73 42.34
C SER A 852 -3.35 -49.65 42.20
N SER A 853 -2.72 -49.58 41.03
CA SER A 853 -1.86 -48.48 40.58
C SER A 853 -2.63 -47.24 40.12
N ILE A 854 -3.94 -47.36 39.83
CA ILE A 854 -4.80 -46.24 39.43
C ILE A 854 -5.26 -45.45 40.67
N THR A 855 -4.98 -44.15 40.67
CA THR A 855 -5.40 -43.21 41.72
C THR A 855 -6.61 -42.35 41.32
N SER A 856 -6.93 -42.27 40.03
CA SER A 856 -8.03 -41.46 39.51
C SER A 856 -8.70 -42.11 38.29
N LEU A 857 -10.04 -42.12 38.24
CA LEU A 857 -10.81 -42.58 37.07
C LEU A 857 -11.31 -41.42 36.21
N ALA A 858 -11.11 -41.52 34.88
CA ALA A 858 -11.46 -40.49 33.90
C ALA A 858 -12.91 -40.64 33.35
N ARG A 859 -13.47 -39.54 32.81
CA ARG A 859 -14.81 -39.53 32.20
C ARG A 859 -14.95 -40.55 31.07
N TYR A 860 -16.16 -41.10 30.92
CA TYR A 860 -16.58 -42.03 29.85
C TYR A 860 -15.76 -43.33 29.67
N LEU A 861 -14.93 -43.73 30.64
CA LEU A 861 -13.94 -44.82 30.49
C LEU A 861 -14.47 -46.10 29.82
N PHE A 862 -15.70 -46.52 30.17
CA PHE A 862 -16.43 -47.65 29.58
C PHE A 862 -17.83 -47.27 29.06
N TYR A 863 -18.02 -46.02 28.64
CA TYR A 863 -19.31 -45.52 28.17
C TYR A 863 -19.76 -46.25 26.89
N GLY A 864 -20.95 -46.85 26.89
CA GLY A 864 -21.47 -47.59 25.74
C GLY A 864 -20.80 -48.94 25.46
N CYS A 865 -20.08 -49.52 26.44
CA CYS A 865 -19.49 -50.86 26.35
C CYS A 865 -20.53 -51.96 26.66
N THR A 866 -21.54 -52.10 25.82
CA THR A 866 -22.76 -52.87 26.13
C THR A 866 -22.57 -54.38 26.35
N GLY A 867 -21.41 -54.95 26.01
CA GLY A 867 -21.07 -56.35 26.30
C GLY A 867 -20.53 -56.59 27.72
N LEU A 868 -20.05 -55.54 28.41
CA LEU A 868 -19.42 -55.61 29.74
C LEU A 868 -20.48 -55.74 30.86
N THR A 869 -21.18 -56.86 30.86
CA THR A 869 -22.30 -57.15 31.77
C THR A 869 -21.89 -57.76 33.12
N GLY A 870 -20.60 -58.04 33.33
CA GLY A 870 -20.09 -58.64 34.56
C GLY A 870 -19.93 -57.65 35.72
N THR A 871 -18.95 -57.94 36.57
CA THR A 871 -18.59 -57.16 37.75
C THR A 871 -17.48 -56.17 37.43
N LEU A 872 -17.70 -54.87 37.69
CA LEU A 872 -16.63 -53.88 37.75
C LEU A 872 -16.06 -53.81 39.17
N THR A 873 -14.76 -54.05 39.33
CA THR A 873 -14.06 -53.89 40.61
C THR A 873 -13.21 -52.62 40.61
N ILE A 874 -13.45 -51.73 41.59
CA ILE A 874 -12.73 -50.47 41.80
C ILE A 874 -11.89 -50.59 43.09
N PRO A 875 -10.56 -50.39 43.07
CA PRO A 875 -9.68 -50.57 44.21
C PRO A 875 -9.66 -49.36 45.15
N ALA A 876 -9.19 -49.60 46.38
CA ALA A 876 -9.04 -48.58 47.44
C ALA A 876 -8.04 -47.46 47.11
N SER A 877 -7.23 -47.61 46.06
CA SER A 877 -6.28 -46.60 45.57
C SER A 877 -6.96 -45.42 44.87
N VAL A 878 -8.19 -45.59 44.37
CA VAL A 878 -8.93 -44.53 43.67
C VAL A 878 -9.36 -43.46 44.68
N THR A 879 -8.88 -42.23 44.50
CA THR A 879 -9.14 -41.08 45.38
C THR A 879 -9.95 -39.98 44.69
N SER A 880 -10.12 -40.05 43.36
CA SER A 880 -11.00 -39.17 42.59
C SER A 880 -11.59 -39.88 41.37
N ALA A 881 -12.81 -39.49 40.96
CA ALA A 881 -13.43 -39.93 39.71
C ALA A 881 -14.32 -38.83 39.13
N TYR A 882 -14.55 -38.84 37.82
CA TYR A 882 -15.56 -37.96 37.19
C TYR A 882 -16.95 -38.58 37.33
N PHE A 883 -17.97 -37.73 37.46
CA PHE A 883 -19.39 -38.15 37.57
C PHE A 883 -19.80 -39.11 36.44
N GLU A 884 -19.30 -38.86 35.23
CA GLU A 884 -19.70 -39.57 34.01
C GLU A 884 -18.81 -40.77 33.67
N THR A 885 -17.96 -41.24 34.60
CA THR A 885 -17.03 -42.39 34.40
C THR A 885 -17.76 -43.66 33.94
N LEU A 886 -18.96 -43.92 34.49
CA LEU A 886 -19.72 -45.17 34.35
C LEU A 886 -21.15 -44.95 33.82
N SER A 887 -21.44 -43.78 33.23
CA SER A 887 -22.81 -43.30 33.00
C SER A 887 -23.66 -44.10 32.01
N ARG A 888 -23.07 -45.06 31.29
CA ARG A 888 -23.72 -46.02 30.37
C ARG A 888 -22.89 -47.31 30.24
N SER A 889 -22.51 -47.92 31.37
CA SER A 889 -21.81 -49.22 31.38
C SER A 889 -22.72 -50.28 32.00
N ASP A 890 -23.08 -51.31 31.22
CA ASP A 890 -24.10 -52.31 31.57
C ASP A 890 -23.64 -53.37 32.61
N PHE A 891 -22.63 -53.05 33.42
CA PHE A 891 -22.13 -53.90 34.50
C PHE A 891 -23.25 -54.27 35.47
N SER A 892 -23.52 -55.56 35.64
CA SER A 892 -24.54 -56.04 36.57
C SER A 892 -24.18 -55.81 38.05
N THR A 893 -22.89 -55.67 38.36
CA THR A 893 -22.38 -55.42 39.73
C THR A 893 -21.22 -54.43 39.70
N ILE A 894 -21.18 -53.50 40.66
CA ILE A 894 -20.02 -52.60 40.88
C ILE A 894 -19.50 -52.80 42.30
N VAL A 895 -18.32 -53.42 42.43
CA VAL A 895 -17.61 -53.61 43.70
C VAL A 895 -16.68 -52.42 43.91
N ASN A 896 -17.15 -51.43 44.66
CA ASN A 896 -16.38 -50.23 44.99
C ASN A 896 -15.66 -50.37 46.34
N ASN A 897 -14.35 -50.59 46.32
CA ASN A 897 -13.50 -50.60 47.51
C ASN A 897 -12.87 -49.23 47.82
N SER A 898 -13.21 -48.18 47.07
CA SER A 898 -12.65 -46.84 47.23
C SER A 898 -13.48 -45.97 48.18
N THR A 899 -12.89 -44.87 48.66
CA THR A 899 -13.62 -43.84 49.42
C THR A 899 -14.47 -42.92 48.53
N VAL A 900 -14.37 -43.04 47.20
CA VAL A 900 -15.13 -42.22 46.24
C VAL A 900 -16.53 -42.80 46.10
N GLN A 901 -17.55 -41.96 46.24
CA GLN A 901 -18.94 -42.33 46.00
C GLN A 901 -19.28 -42.12 44.51
N PHE A 902 -19.75 -43.17 43.84
CA PHE A 902 -20.17 -43.13 42.45
C PHE A 902 -21.70 -43.01 42.37
N ALA A 903 -22.19 -41.97 41.70
CA ALA A 903 -23.62 -41.81 41.45
C ALA A 903 -24.02 -42.65 40.22
N VAL A 904 -24.62 -43.82 40.46
CA VAL A 904 -25.24 -44.62 39.40
C VAL A 904 -26.62 -44.04 39.10
N SER A 905 -26.80 -43.40 37.95
CA SER A 905 -28.13 -42.94 37.50
C SER A 905 -29.00 -44.15 37.13
N PRO A 906 -30.27 -44.22 37.59
CA PRO A 906 -31.23 -45.18 37.07
C PRO A 906 -31.50 -44.95 35.58
N ILE A 907 -31.89 -46.02 34.88
CA ILE A 907 -32.28 -45.96 33.47
C ILE A 907 -33.57 -45.13 33.34
N VAL A 908 -33.49 -44.04 32.59
CA VAL A 908 -34.65 -43.31 32.04
C VAL A 908 -34.37 -43.05 30.57
N ASP A 909 -35.35 -43.36 29.73
CA ASP A 909 -35.27 -43.17 28.27
C ASP A 909 -35.78 -41.78 27.87
N GLY A 910 -35.22 -41.21 26.80
CA GLY A 910 -35.67 -39.95 26.20
C GLY A 910 -35.12 -38.62 26.77
N THR A 911 -34.28 -37.97 25.95
CA THR A 911 -34.18 -36.50 25.72
C THR A 911 -33.82 -35.50 26.85
N ASP A 912 -32.80 -34.69 26.53
CA ASP A 912 -32.51 -33.31 26.95
C ASP A 912 -31.86 -32.98 28.31
N ASP A 913 -31.12 -31.87 28.33
CA ASP A 913 -30.12 -31.45 29.33
C ASP A 913 -30.69 -30.80 30.61
N TYR A 914 -29.98 -30.92 31.75
CA TYR A 914 -29.30 -29.78 32.41
C TYR A 914 -28.42 -30.15 33.64
N TYR A 915 -27.38 -29.34 33.91
CA TYR A 915 -26.61 -29.31 35.17
C TYR A 915 -27.45 -28.59 36.29
N ILE A 916 -27.02 -28.32 37.54
CA ILE A 916 -25.68 -28.25 38.13
C ILE A 916 -25.68 -28.83 39.59
N ASP A 917 -24.70 -29.70 39.95
CA ASP A 917 -23.70 -29.63 41.09
C ASP A 917 -23.82 -30.22 42.57
N ALA A 918 -23.21 -29.70 43.68
CA ALA A 918 -23.43 -30.11 45.14
C ALA A 918 -22.87 -29.20 46.31
N ALA A 919 -23.56 -28.96 47.48
CA ALA A 919 -22.97 -28.33 48.71
C ALA A 919 -23.73 -28.41 50.10
N GLY A 920 -23.22 -29.16 51.11
CA GLY A 920 -22.97 -28.56 52.45
C GLY A 920 -23.80 -28.80 53.75
N ALA A 921 -24.49 -29.93 54.03
CA ALA A 921 -24.99 -30.22 55.41
C ALA A 921 -25.24 -31.72 55.71
N LYS A 922 -25.32 -32.10 57.01
CA LYS A 922 -25.81 -33.43 57.46
C LYS A 922 -27.34 -33.47 57.42
N ALA A 923 -27.93 -34.56 56.90
CA ALA A 923 -29.33 -34.93 57.20
C ALA A 923 -29.52 -36.45 57.13
N THR A 924 -30.38 -37.00 57.99
CA THR A 924 -30.81 -38.41 57.97
C THR A 924 -32.25 -38.45 57.49
N VAL A 925 -32.52 -39.19 56.40
CA VAL A 925 -33.85 -39.65 55.91
C VAL A 925 -34.96 -38.60 55.76
N ILE A 926 -35.47 -38.42 54.53
CA ILE A 926 -36.91 -38.33 54.15
C ILE A 926 -37.01 -38.35 52.60
N GLU A 927 -38.23 -38.51 52.09
CA GLU A 927 -38.60 -38.85 50.72
C GLU A 927 -38.28 -37.80 49.63
N ALA A 928 -38.32 -38.29 48.39
CA ALA A 928 -38.61 -37.62 47.11
C ALA A 928 -38.55 -36.07 47.04
N GLY A 929 -37.54 -35.56 46.32
CA GLY A 929 -37.65 -34.29 45.59
C GLY A 929 -36.47 -33.33 45.74
N THR A 930 -35.95 -32.87 44.59
CA THR A 930 -35.10 -31.66 44.42
C THR A 930 -33.95 -31.41 45.41
N TYR A 931 -32.71 -31.70 44.99
CA TYR A 931 -31.51 -31.10 45.57
C TYR A 931 -30.80 -30.16 44.59
N ARG A 932 -30.60 -28.91 45.04
CA ARG A 932 -29.64 -27.90 44.51
C ARG A 932 -28.38 -27.85 45.41
N ARG A 933 -27.37 -27.10 44.94
CA ARG A 933 -26.07 -27.71 44.61
C ARG A 933 -25.02 -26.57 44.29
N MET A 934 -23.69 -26.82 44.25
CA MET A 934 -22.57 -25.91 43.77
C MET A 934 -21.38 -26.66 43.09
N ARG A 935 -20.78 -26.22 41.95
CA ARG A 935 -19.89 -27.03 41.06
C ARG A 935 -18.40 -26.77 41.26
N VAL A 936 -17.60 -27.81 40.96
CA VAL A 936 -16.19 -27.69 40.59
C VAL A 936 -16.02 -28.22 39.16
N SER A 937 -16.18 -27.35 38.17
CA SER A 937 -15.58 -27.61 36.86
C SER A 937 -14.05 -27.53 37.00
N ALA A 938 -13.31 -28.31 36.22
CA ALA A 938 -11.88 -28.05 36.03
C ALA A 938 -11.68 -26.57 35.67
N ALA A 939 -10.76 -25.90 36.36
CA ALA A 939 -10.53 -24.47 36.23
C ALA A 939 -10.07 -24.19 34.79
N ASP A 940 -10.82 -23.36 34.08
CA ASP A 940 -10.46 -23.03 32.70
C ASP A 940 -9.25 -22.11 32.72
N ILE A 941 -8.17 -22.51 32.06
CA ILE A 941 -6.93 -21.74 32.03
C ILE A 941 -6.90 -20.73 30.89
N SER A 942 -7.98 -20.55 30.13
CA SER A 942 -8.08 -19.50 29.10
C SER A 942 -7.86 -18.09 29.65
N ASP A 943 -8.28 -17.81 30.88
CA ASP A 943 -8.00 -16.55 31.59
C ASP A 943 -6.62 -16.53 32.31
N ALA A 944 -5.81 -17.58 32.20
CA ALA A 944 -4.51 -17.64 32.87
C ALA A 944 -3.49 -16.71 32.21
N THR A 945 -2.86 -15.84 33.01
CA THR A 945 -1.76 -14.99 32.54
C THR A 945 -0.50 -15.84 32.34
N VAL A 946 -0.02 -15.92 31.10
CA VAL A 946 1.16 -16.69 30.70
C VAL A 946 2.32 -15.73 30.38
N SER A 947 3.28 -15.62 31.29
CA SER A 947 4.43 -14.72 31.17
C SER A 947 5.72 -15.49 30.91
N VAL A 948 6.50 -15.04 29.92
CA VAL A 948 7.80 -15.61 29.55
C VAL A 948 8.82 -14.47 29.35
N PRO A 949 10.00 -14.51 29.99
CA PRO A 949 11.05 -13.53 29.76
C PRO A 949 11.54 -13.53 28.31
N ALA A 950 11.78 -12.34 27.74
CA ALA A 950 12.35 -12.20 26.40
C ALA A 950 13.71 -12.91 26.30
N GLN A 951 13.91 -13.67 25.23
CA GLN A 951 15.12 -14.46 24.97
C GLN A 951 16.02 -13.76 23.93
N THR A 952 17.21 -14.31 23.68
CA THR A 952 18.09 -13.89 22.57
C THR A 952 18.30 -15.05 21.61
N PHE A 953 18.35 -14.79 20.30
CA PHE A 953 18.55 -15.79 19.26
C PHE A 953 19.85 -16.60 19.46
N THR A 954 19.75 -17.93 19.45
CA THR A 954 20.87 -18.88 19.63
C THR A 954 21.13 -19.79 18.42
N GLY A 955 20.28 -19.77 17.40
CA GLY A 955 20.32 -20.74 16.30
C GLY A 955 19.74 -22.12 16.64
N LYS A 956 19.05 -22.26 17.78
CA LYS A 956 18.31 -23.47 18.19
C LYS A 956 16.94 -23.09 18.73
N ALA A 957 16.03 -24.07 18.84
CA ALA A 957 14.72 -23.87 19.47
C ALA A 957 14.87 -23.44 20.94
N LEU A 958 14.20 -22.37 21.32
CA LEU A 958 14.20 -21.80 22.67
C LEU A 958 12.95 -22.26 23.42
N VAL A 959 13.15 -22.90 24.58
CA VAL A 959 12.08 -23.49 25.41
C VAL A 959 12.06 -22.91 26.85
N PRO A 960 12.02 -21.58 27.02
CA PRO A 960 12.02 -20.94 28.34
C PRO A 960 10.73 -21.26 29.11
N ALA A 961 10.86 -21.82 30.32
CA ALA A 961 9.72 -22.20 31.14
C ALA A 961 8.79 -21.00 31.43
N PRO A 962 7.47 -21.09 31.13
CA PRO A 962 6.53 -20.01 31.40
C PRO A 962 6.15 -19.94 32.88
N THR A 963 6.00 -18.71 33.38
CA THR A 963 5.26 -18.44 34.61
C THR A 963 3.79 -18.33 34.26
N VAL A 964 2.95 -19.20 34.81
CA VAL A 964 1.50 -19.23 34.56
C VAL A 964 0.77 -18.91 35.85
N THR A 965 -0.09 -17.89 35.84
CA THR A 965 -0.90 -17.50 37.00
C THR A 965 -2.37 -17.37 36.64
N LEU A 966 -3.24 -18.06 37.38
CA LEU A 966 -4.70 -17.97 37.26
C LEU A 966 -5.26 -17.48 38.60
N ASN A 967 -6.04 -16.39 38.59
CA ASN A 967 -6.63 -15.79 39.80
C ASN A 967 -5.62 -15.60 40.96
N GLY A 968 -4.44 -15.06 40.65
CA GLY A 968 -3.34 -14.84 41.60
C GLY A 968 -2.56 -16.10 42.02
N THR A 969 -3.04 -17.30 41.67
CA THR A 969 -2.38 -18.57 42.02
C THR A 969 -1.40 -18.98 40.92
N THR A 970 -0.14 -19.28 41.28
CA THR A 970 0.86 -19.79 40.33
C THR A 970 0.64 -21.28 40.07
N LEU A 971 0.56 -21.65 38.79
CA LEU A 971 0.37 -23.03 38.35
C LEU A 971 1.74 -23.71 38.07
N VAL A 972 1.79 -25.03 38.20
CA VAL A 972 3.02 -25.82 38.07
C VAL A 972 3.04 -26.59 36.75
N LYS A 973 4.07 -26.38 35.93
CA LYS A 973 4.30 -27.11 34.67
C LYS A 973 4.34 -28.62 34.91
N ASP A 974 3.79 -29.39 33.96
CA ASP A 974 3.68 -30.86 33.93
C ASP A 974 2.82 -31.46 35.06
N LYS A 975 2.38 -30.65 36.03
CA LYS A 975 1.41 -31.01 37.08
C LYS A 975 0.03 -30.42 36.81
N HIS A 976 -0.07 -29.17 36.39
CA HIS A 976 -1.35 -28.46 36.13
C HIS A 976 -1.56 -28.15 34.63
N TYR A 977 -0.48 -27.96 33.87
CA TYR A 977 -0.51 -27.70 32.43
C TYR A 977 0.70 -28.32 31.70
N THR A 978 0.51 -28.73 30.45
CA THR A 978 1.61 -29.03 29.52
C THR A 978 2.00 -27.78 28.73
N VAL A 979 3.15 -27.79 28.06
CA VAL A 979 3.68 -26.62 27.33
C VAL A 979 4.13 -27.01 25.93
N SER A 980 3.67 -26.25 24.93
CA SER A 980 4.17 -26.29 23.55
C SER A 980 4.64 -24.90 23.11
N TYR A 981 5.46 -24.84 22.07
CA TYR A 981 6.03 -23.59 21.55
C TYR A 981 5.88 -23.52 20.03
N LYS A 982 5.63 -22.32 19.51
CA LYS A 982 5.57 -22.02 18.08
C LYS A 982 6.44 -20.81 17.76
N ASN A 983 7.06 -20.80 16.57
CA ASN A 983 7.98 -19.76 16.09
C ASN A 983 9.23 -19.53 16.97
N ASN A 984 9.63 -20.52 17.77
CA ASN A 984 10.61 -20.37 18.86
C ASN A 984 12.10 -20.55 18.47
N VAL A 985 12.44 -20.59 17.19
CA VAL A 985 13.83 -20.74 16.69
C VAL A 985 14.41 -19.40 16.24
N ASN A 986 13.61 -18.61 15.50
CA ASN A 986 14.05 -17.38 14.85
C ASN A 986 13.75 -16.14 15.72
N ALA A 987 14.43 -15.02 15.44
CA ALA A 987 14.13 -13.76 16.11
C ALA A 987 12.79 -13.18 15.64
N GLY A 988 12.00 -12.67 16.59
CA GLY A 988 10.60 -12.29 16.39
C GLY A 988 9.76 -12.61 17.63
N THR A 989 8.45 -12.74 17.47
CA THR A 989 7.53 -13.13 18.54
C THR A 989 7.31 -14.64 18.51
N ALA A 990 7.80 -15.33 19.54
CA ALA A 990 7.50 -16.73 19.78
C ALA A 990 6.24 -16.86 20.65
N THR A 991 5.40 -17.84 20.34
CA THR A 991 4.21 -18.17 21.13
C THR A 991 4.54 -19.36 22.02
N VAL A 992 4.17 -19.27 23.30
CA VAL A 992 4.05 -20.42 24.19
C VAL A 992 2.57 -20.71 24.37
N THR A 993 2.15 -21.95 24.15
CA THR A 993 0.79 -22.39 24.46
C THR A 993 0.86 -23.35 25.63
N VAL A 994 0.13 -23.02 26.69
CA VAL A 994 -0.05 -23.90 27.85
C VAL A 994 -1.44 -24.51 27.79
N THR A 995 -1.52 -25.82 27.94
CA THR A 995 -2.77 -26.59 27.84
C THR A 995 -3.08 -27.20 29.19
N GLY A 996 -4.30 -27.00 29.70
CA GLY A 996 -4.73 -27.52 30.98
C GLY A 996 -4.72 -29.04 31.00
N ILE A 997 -4.12 -29.63 32.04
CA ILE A 997 -4.17 -31.07 32.27
C ILE A 997 -5.52 -31.35 32.95
N GLU A 998 -6.51 -31.84 32.19
CA GLU A 998 -7.88 -32.02 32.69
C GLU A 998 -7.91 -32.90 33.95
N SER A 999 -7.13 -33.98 33.97
CA SER A 999 -6.98 -34.90 35.09
C SER A 999 -6.33 -34.29 36.34
N ALA A 1000 -5.75 -33.08 36.24
CA ALA A 1000 -5.26 -32.29 37.36
C ALA A 1000 -6.22 -31.18 37.78
N GLY A 1001 -7.43 -31.12 37.21
CA GLY A 1001 -8.45 -30.12 37.50
C GLY A 1001 -8.30 -28.81 36.73
N TYR A 1002 -7.60 -28.79 35.59
CA TYR A 1002 -7.41 -27.61 34.74
C TYR A 1002 -7.75 -27.92 33.27
N LYS A 1003 -8.56 -27.09 32.60
CA LYS A 1003 -9.00 -27.32 31.21
C LYS A 1003 -8.74 -26.11 30.31
N GLY A 1004 -8.95 -26.27 29.00
CA GLY A 1004 -8.72 -25.20 28.03
C GLY A 1004 -7.23 -24.94 27.78
N PHE A 1005 -6.92 -23.81 27.15
CA PHE A 1005 -5.56 -23.38 26.86
C PHE A 1005 -5.42 -21.86 27.00
N ALA A 1006 -4.23 -21.40 27.39
CA ALA A 1006 -3.83 -20.01 27.26
C ALA A 1006 -2.54 -19.90 26.45
N SER A 1007 -2.36 -18.76 25.78
CA SER A 1007 -1.16 -18.46 25.00
C SER A 1007 -0.45 -17.24 25.55
N GLY A 1008 0.82 -17.43 25.94
CA GLY A 1008 1.75 -16.32 26.17
C GLY A 1008 2.58 -16.05 24.93
N THR A 1009 3.24 -14.89 24.89
CA THR A 1009 4.26 -14.61 23.87
C THR A 1009 5.53 -14.07 24.50
N PHE A 1010 6.67 -14.32 23.84
CA PHE A 1010 7.94 -13.71 24.19
C PHE A 1010 8.69 -13.26 22.94
N ALA A 1011 9.39 -12.13 23.07
CA ALA A 1011 10.32 -11.68 22.04
C ALA A 1011 11.60 -12.52 22.10
N ILE A 1012 11.93 -13.20 21.00
CA ILE A 1012 13.30 -13.65 20.71
C ILE A 1012 14.00 -12.47 20.07
N ARG A 1013 14.87 -11.81 20.82
CA ARG A 1013 15.64 -10.66 20.35
C ARG A 1013 16.76 -11.14 19.41
N PRO A 1014 17.02 -10.45 18.28
CA PRO A 1014 18.13 -10.80 17.40
C PRO A 1014 19.47 -10.80 18.13
N LYS A 1015 20.38 -11.72 17.76
CA LYS A 1015 21.74 -11.75 18.34
C LYS A 1015 22.53 -10.53 17.87
N ALA A 1016 23.00 -9.70 18.80
CA ALA A 1016 23.83 -8.54 18.50
C ALA A 1016 25.26 -8.96 18.11
N VAL A 1017 25.70 -8.60 16.89
CA VAL A 1017 27.01 -9.00 16.35
C VAL A 1017 27.48 -8.06 15.24
N VAL A 1018 28.79 -7.85 15.12
CA VAL A 1018 29.40 -7.09 14.01
C VAL A 1018 29.71 -8.05 12.85
N PRO A 1019 29.13 -7.85 11.65
CA PRO A 1019 29.38 -8.74 10.51
C PRO A 1019 30.79 -8.57 9.93
N THR A 1020 31.37 -9.69 9.49
CA THR A 1020 32.53 -9.69 8.60
C THR A 1020 32.07 -9.46 7.16
N ILE A 1021 32.67 -8.50 6.46
CA ILE A 1021 32.23 -8.07 5.12
C ILE A 1021 33.38 -8.18 4.11
N ALA A 1022 33.22 -9.06 3.12
CA ALA A 1022 34.06 -9.11 1.93
C ALA A 1022 33.43 -8.31 0.78
N LEU A 1023 34.27 -7.76 -0.11
CA LEU A 1023 33.83 -7.03 -1.31
C LEU A 1023 34.32 -7.76 -2.56
N ALA A 1024 33.43 -8.00 -3.52
CA ALA A 1024 33.79 -8.61 -4.81
C ALA A 1024 34.82 -7.77 -5.60
N LYS A 1025 34.83 -6.44 -5.40
CA LYS A 1025 35.85 -5.51 -5.92
C LYS A 1025 36.15 -4.42 -4.89
N THR A 1026 37.41 -4.30 -4.48
CA THR A 1026 37.90 -3.23 -3.59
C THR A 1026 38.28 -1.94 -4.34
N SER A 1027 38.25 -1.95 -5.68
CA SER A 1027 38.50 -0.79 -6.54
C SER A 1027 37.57 -0.79 -7.75
N LEU A 1028 36.86 0.32 -7.99
CA LEU A 1028 35.92 0.52 -9.11
C LEU A 1028 36.26 1.79 -9.88
N VAL A 1029 35.82 1.89 -11.15
CA VAL A 1029 36.13 3.03 -12.02
C VAL A 1029 34.97 4.01 -12.05
N PHE A 1030 35.25 5.30 -11.87
CA PHE A 1030 34.24 6.36 -11.96
C PHE A 1030 33.51 6.36 -13.31
N THR A 1031 32.18 6.19 -13.26
CA THR A 1031 31.28 6.25 -14.43
C THR A 1031 30.42 7.51 -14.47
N GLY A 1032 30.31 8.26 -13.37
CA GLY A 1032 29.33 9.33 -13.18
C GLY A 1032 28.08 8.89 -12.40
N LYS A 1033 27.79 7.58 -12.35
CA LYS A 1033 26.74 7.00 -11.49
C LYS A 1033 27.34 6.42 -10.20
N ALA A 1034 26.51 6.25 -9.17
CA ALA A 1034 26.90 5.68 -7.88
C ALA A 1034 27.45 4.25 -8.02
N GLN A 1035 28.57 3.95 -7.34
CA GLN A 1035 29.24 2.64 -7.40
C GLN A 1035 28.78 1.76 -6.23
N LYS A 1036 28.29 0.55 -6.53
CA LYS A 1036 27.81 -0.44 -5.54
C LYS A 1036 28.50 -1.79 -5.78
N PRO A 1037 29.71 -2.04 -5.23
CA PRO A 1037 30.34 -3.36 -5.33
C PRO A 1037 29.56 -4.40 -4.54
N ALA A 1038 29.26 -5.55 -5.17
CA ALA A 1038 28.64 -6.68 -4.48
C ALA A 1038 29.45 -7.08 -3.22
N VAL A 1039 28.71 -7.37 -2.14
CA VAL A 1039 29.28 -7.73 -0.84
C VAL A 1039 29.02 -9.21 -0.55
N THR A 1040 29.83 -9.80 0.32
CA THR A 1040 29.55 -11.11 0.93
C THR A 1040 29.66 -10.95 2.44
N VAL A 1041 28.61 -11.33 3.15
CA VAL A 1041 28.46 -11.10 4.59
C VAL A 1041 28.62 -12.40 5.34
N LYS A 1042 29.40 -12.37 6.43
CA LYS A 1042 29.57 -13.50 7.34
C LYS A 1042 29.33 -13.09 8.79
N VAL A 1043 28.71 -13.98 9.55
CA VAL A 1043 28.50 -13.89 11.00
C VAL A 1043 29.01 -15.20 11.61
N ASP A 1044 29.85 -15.12 12.63
CA ASP A 1044 30.48 -16.27 13.30
C ASP A 1044 31.13 -17.28 12.32
N GLY A 1045 31.66 -16.79 11.19
CA GLY A 1045 32.27 -17.57 10.11
C GLY A 1045 31.29 -18.10 9.04
N VAL A 1046 30.01 -18.20 9.36
CA VAL A 1046 28.92 -18.68 8.48
C VAL A 1046 28.48 -17.57 7.51
N ALA A 1047 28.12 -17.93 6.27
CA ALA A 1047 27.62 -16.96 5.28
C ALA A 1047 26.17 -16.58 5.56
N VAL A 1048 25.84 -15.30 5.43
CA VAL A 1048 24.46 -14.78 5.54
C VAL A 1048 23.88 -14.60 4.14
N ALA A 1049 22.69 -15.14 3.89
CA ALA A 1049 21.95 -14.93 2.63
C ALA A 1049 21.58 -13.45 2.43
N VAL A 1050 21.38 -13.02 1.18
CA VAL A 1050 21.18 -11.60 0.84
C VAL A 1050 19.96 -10.97 1.55
N ALA A 1051 18.89 -11.74 1.77
CA ALA A 1051 17.71 -11.28 2.53
C ALA A 1051 18.01 -10.98 4.02
N GLY A 1052 19.08 -11.56 4.58
CA GLY A 1052 19.47 -11.42 6.00
C GLY A 1052 20.22 -10.12 6.32
N TYR A 1053 20.37 -9.19 5.38
CA TYR A 1053 20.99 -7.88 5.61
C TYR A 1053 20.53 -6.83 4.59
N THR A 1054 20.83 -5.56 4.87
CA THR A 1054 20.83 -4.48 3.88
C THR A 1054 22.23 -3.90 3.70
N VAL A 1055 22.49 -3.31 2.54
CA VAL A 1055 23.75 -2.63 2.23
C VAL A 1055 23.48 -1.20 1.81
N SER A 1056 24.01 -0.24 2.57
CA SER A 1056 24.06 1.17 2.18
C SER A 1056 25.48 1.56 1.79
N TYR A 1057 25.61 2.62 1.00
CA TYR A 1057 26.90 3.08 0.46
C TYR A 1057 27.02 4.59 0.63
N SER A 1058 28.19 5.07 1.07
CA SER A 1058 28.47 6.49 1.25
C SER A 1058 29.74 6.93 0.52
N ALA A 1059 29.76 8.20 0.11
CA ALA A 1059 30.79 8.81 -0.75
C ALA A 1059 31.06 8.06 -2.08
N ASN A 1060 30.07 7.29 -2.57
CA ASN A 1060 30.28 6.28 -3.61
C ASN A 1060 30.02 6.74 -5.06
N THR A 1061 29.76 8.02 -5.32
CA THR A 1061 29.62 8.55 -6.69
C THR A 1061 30.92 9.14 -7.24
N ASN A 1062 31.72 9.78 -6.38
CA ASN A 1062 32.93 10.51 -6.78
C ASN A 1062 34.21 9.69 -6.57
N VAL A 1063 35.27 10.06 -7.31
CA VAL A 1063 36.62 9.46 -7.15
C VAL A 1063 37.16 9.78 -5.76
N GLY A 1064 37.46 8.75 -4.96
CA GLY A 1064 37.77 8.86 -3.54
C GLY A 1064 37.70 7.50 -2.82
N THR A 1065 37.72 7.54 -1.49
CA THR A 1065 37.41 6.37 -0.65
C THR A 1065 35.91 6.36 -0.36
N ALA A 1066 35.23 5.29 -0.76
CA ALA A 1066 33.83 5.06 -0.47
C ALA A 1066 33.67 3.99 0.61
N THR A 1067 32.55 4.02 1.34
CA THR A 1067 32.24 3.04 2.39
C THR A 1067 31.01 2.24 1.99
N ALA A 1068 31.04 0.93 2.22
CA ALA A 1068 29.88 0.06 2.22
C ALA A 1068 29.55 -0.29 3.69
N THR A 1069 28.31 -0.06 4.09
CA THR A 1069 27.79 -0.35 5.43
C THR A 1069 26.78 -1.48 5.30
N VAL A 1070 26.99 -2.56 6.05
CA VAL A 1070 26.06 -3.70 6.14
C VAL A 1070 25.32 -3.62 7.45
N THR A 1071 23.99 -3.70 7.39
CA THR A 1071 23.11 -3.79 8.56
C THR A 1071 22.44 -5.16 8.55
N LEU A 1072 22.64 -5.95 9.61
CA LEU A 1072 22.03 -7.28 9.72
C LEU A 1072 20.52 -7.19 9.99
N LYS A 1073 19.77 -8.20 9.54
CA LYS A 1073 18.31 -8.32 9.68
C LYS A 1073 17.90 -9.70 10.20
N GLY A 1074 16.67 -9.79 10.69
CA GLY A 1074 16.06 -11.03 11.17
C GLY A 1074 16.78 -11.56 12.41
N ASN A 1075 17.34 -12.76 12.33
CA ASN A 1075 17.97 -13.47 13.45
C ASN A 1075 19.18 -12.75 14.08
N TYR A 1076 19.82 -11.83 13.34
CA TYR A 1076 20.98 -11.07 13.81
C TYR A 1076 20.71 -9.57 13.70
N ALA A 1077 21.26 -8.81 14.64
CA ALA A 1077 21.26 -7.34 14.61
C ALA A 1077 22.69 -6.81 14.77
N GLY A 1078 22.94 -5.63 14.22
CA GLY A 1078 24.24 -4.96 14.27
C GLY A 1078 24.65 -4.41 12.91
N THR A 1079 25.70 -3.61 12.92
CA THR A 1079 26.24 -2.97 11.72
C THR A 1079 27.74 -3.21 11.60
N GLY A 1080 28.21 -3.35 10.36
CA GLY A 1080 29.63 -3.40 10.02
C GLY A 1080 29.91 -2.46 8.85
N THR A 1081 31.16 -2.00 8.72
CA THR A 1081 31.57 -1.15 7.60
C THR A 1081 32.86 -1.66 6.96
N THR A 1082 32.96 -1.50 5.65
CA THR A 1082 34.18 -1.78 4.89
C THR A 1082 34.37 -0.73 3.80
N LYS A 1083 35.61 -0.55 3.32
CA LYS A 1083 36.00 0.59 2.48
C LYS A 1083 36.56 0.12 1.14
N PHE A 1084 36.14 0.80 0.06
CA PHE A 1084 36.65 0.57 -1.29
C PHE A 1084 37.12 1.88 -1.92
N GLN A 1085 37.78 1.77 -3.07
CA GLN A 1085 38.35 2.89 -3.80
C GLN A 1085 37.55 3.11 -5.09
N ILE A 1086 37.21 4.36 -5.38
CA ILE A 1086 36.75 4.77 -6.70
C ILE A 1086 37.91 5.49 -7.37
N VAL A 1087 38.38 4.96 -8.49
CA VAL A 1087 39.51 5.49 -9.25
C VAL A 1087 39.03 6.22 -10.51
N PRO A 1088 39.77 7.24 -11.01
CA PRO A 1088 39.32 8.02 -12.16
C PRO A 1088 39.27 7.16 -13.44
N LYS A 1089 38.41 7.55 -14.38
CA LYS A 1089 38.33 6.93 -15.70
C LYS A 1089 39.68 7.00 -16.41
N GLY A 1090 40.17 5.85 -16.88
CA GLY A 1090 41.49 5.75 -17.51
C GLY A 1090 41.55 6.45 -18.87
N THR A 1091 42.75 6.87 -19.28
CA THR A 1091 43.00 7.37 -20.64
C THR A 1091 43.98 6.48 -21.40
N ALA A 1092 44.01 6.63 -22.72
CA ALA A 1092 44.89 5.90 -23.62
C ALA A 1092 45.81 6.84 -24.41
N LEU A 1093 47.01 6.36 -24.74
CA LEU A 1093 47.94 7.06 -25.63
C LEU A 1093 47.35 7.15 -27.04
N ALA A 1094 47.01 8.36 -27.47
CA ALA A 1094 46.58 8.64 -28.83
C ALA A 1094 47.78 8.44 -29.78
N LYS A 1095 48.88 9.16 -29.54
CA LYS A 1095 50.10 9.13 -30.38
C LYS A 1095 51.34 9.19 -29.50
N VAL A 1096 52.42 8.52 -29.91
CA VAL A 1096 53.76 8.72 -29.36
C VAL A 1096 54.70 8.96 -30.55
N THR A 1097 55.44 10.06 -30.55
CA THR A 1097 56.36 10.44 -31.63
C THR A 1097 57.81 10.51 -31.15
N ALA A 1098 58.73 10.09 -32.02
CA ALA A 1098 60.16 10.08 -31.74
C ALA A 1098 60.77 11.48 -31.79
N ALA A 1099 61.63 11.80 -30.82
CA ALA A 1099 62.40 13.05 -30.76
C ALA A 1099 63.89 12.76 -30.55
N LYS A 1100 64.75 13.78 -30.75
CA LYS A 1100 66.19 13.73 -30.45
C LYS A 1100 66.40 13.37 -28.99
N LYS A 1101 67.03 12.21 -28.73
CA LYS A 1101 67.24 11.64 -27.38
C LYS A 1101 65.96 11.66 -26.51
N GLY A 1102 64.80 11.38 -27.11
CA GLY A 1102 63.50 11.54 -26.43
C GLY A 1102 62.27 11.07 -27.22
N PHE A 1103 61.08 11.34 -26.66
CA PHE A 1103 59.79 11.16 -27.33
C PHE A 1103 58.75 12.20 -26.85
N ILE A 1104 57.66 12.37 -27.59
CA ILE A 1104 56.48 13.11 -27.16
C ILE A 1104 55.30 12.15 -27.10
N ALA A 1105 54.65 12.04 -25.93
CA ALA A 1105 53.41 11.31 -25.75
C ALA A 1105 52.22 12.27 -25.77
N LYS A 1106 51.14 11.89 -26.49
CA LYS A 1106 49.83 12.57 -26.48
C LYS A 1106 48.73 11.55 -26.13
N TRP A 1107 47.73 11.94 -25.35
CA TRP A 1107 46.61 11.08 -24.91
C TRP A 1107 45.27 11.82 -25.03
N LYS A 1108 44.14 11.09 -24.89
CA LYS A 1108 42.81 11.74 -24.86
C LYS A 1108 42.60 12.47 -23.52
N LYS A 1109 42.01 13.67 -23.55
CA LYS A 1109 41.54 14.37 -22.33
C LYS A 1109 40.57 13.47 -21.56
N GLN A 1110 40.57 13.54 -20.23
CA GLN A 1110 39.44 13.08 -19.40
C GLN A 1110 38.87 14.31 -18.71
N ALA A 1111 37.57 14.56 -18.88
CA ALA A 1111 36.92 15.78 -18.42
C ALA A 1111 36.53 15.70 -16.93
N ALA A 1112 35.84 14.63 -16.54
CA ALA A 1112 35.38 14.42 -15.18
C ALA A 1112 36.47 13.89 -14.23
N GLN A 1113 36.37 14.27 -12.95
CA GLN A 1113 37.11 13.75 -11.80
C GLN A 1113 38.60 13.42 -12.03
N THR A 1114 39.32 14.29 -12.73
CA THR A 1114 40.75 14.14 -13.04
C THR A 1114 41.54 15.35 -12.52
N THR A 1115 42.69 15.13 -11.88
CA THR A 1115 43.63 16.19 -11.45
C THR A 1115 44.85 16.26 -12.38
N GLY A 1116 45.22 15.14 -12.99
CA GLY A 1116 46.34 15.06 -13.91
C GLY A 1116 46.58 13.63 -14.40
N TYR A 1117 47.78 13.38 -14.90
CA TYR A 1117 48.15 12.11 -15.51
C TYR A 1117 49.51 11.62 -14.98
N GLN A 1118 49.80 10.34 -15.16
CA GLN A 1118 51.16 9.81 -15.09
C GLN A 1118 51.51 9.16 -16.43
N VAL A 1119 52.72 9.44 -16.93
CA VAL A 1119 53.32 8.74 -18.07
C VAL A 1119 54.46 7.88 -17.54
N GLN A 1120 54.45 6.60 -17.87
CA GLN A 1120 55.50 5.65 -17.47
C GLN A 1120 56.15 5.05 -18.71
N TYR A 1121 57.48 4.96 -18.71
CA TYR A 1121 58.27 4.45 -19.83
C TYR A 1121 59.44 3.56 -19.41
N SER A 1122 59.77 2.59 -20.25
CA SER A 1122 60.76 1.53 -19.97
C SER A 1122 61.44 1.04 -21.25
N LEU A 1123 62.65 0.49 -21.13
CA LEU A 1123 63.30 -0.28 -22.20
C LEU A 1123 62.75 -1.72 -22.32
N LYS A 1124 62.09 -2.23 -21.27
CA LYS A 1124 61.47 -3.57 -21.21
C LYS A 1124 59.94 -3.45 -21.21
N SER A 1125 59.26 -4.27 -22.00
CA SER A 1125 57.79 -4.37 -22.11
C SER A 1125 57.08 -4.65 -20.78
N THR A 1126 57.74 -5.33 -19.85
CA THR A 1126 57.25 -5.69 -18.52
C THR A 1126 57.25 -4.54 -17.50
N PHE A 1127 57.81 -3.37 -17.86
CA PHE A 1127 57.92 -2.18 -16.99
C PHE A 1127 58.64 -2.39 -15.63
N LYS A 1128 59.29 -3.55 -15.37
CA LYS A 1128 60.01 -3.86 -14.10
C LYS A 1128 61.10 -2.85 -13.68
N SER A 1129 61.53 -1.96 -14.58
CA SER A 1129 62.52 -0.90 -14.30
C SER A 1129 62.12 0.42 -14.97
N ALA A 1130 60.83 0.75 -14.92
CA ALA A 1130 60.27 1.90 -15.62
C ALA A 1130 60.44 3.22 -14.87
N LYS A 1131 60.70 4.31 -15.61
CA LYS A 1131 60.62 5.68 -15.07
C LYS A 1131 59.19 6.20 -15.19
N THR A 1132 58.68 6.84 -14.14
CA THR A 1132 57.33 7.42 -14.09
C THR A 1132 57.42 8.93 -13.92
N VAL A 1133 56.66 9.69 -14.72
CA VAL A 1133 56.59 11.15 -14.65
C VAL A 1133 55.15 11.57 -14.39
N ALA A 1134 54.94 12.40 -13.37
CA ALA A 1134 53.63 12.98 -13.06
C ALA A 1134 53.41 14.29 -13.85
N VAL A 1135 52.21 14.45 -14.39
CA VAL A 1135 51.78 15.61 -15.18
C VAL A 1135 50.63 16.29 -14.44
N LYS A 1136 50.93 17.41 -13.77
CA LYS A 1136 49.95 18.22 -13.02
C LYS A 1136 49.03 18.98 -13.99
N GLY A 1137 47.71 18.83 -13.83
CA GLY A 1137 46.67 19.58 -14.57
C GLY A 1137 45.90 18.71 -15.57
N ALA A 1138 44.58 18.63 -15.41
CA ALA A 1138 43.68 17.79 -16.22
C ALA A 1138 43.66 18.14 -17.72
N ASN A 1139 43.90 19.41 -18.06
CA ASN A 1139 43.97 19.88 -19.46
C ASN A 1139 45.30 19.53 -20.16
N LYS A 1140 46.35 19.09 -19.43
CA LYS A 1140 47.66 18.79 -20.02
C LYS A 1140 47.67 17.38 -20.65
N VAL A 1141 47.26 17.30 -21.91
CA VAL A 1141 47.12 16.06 -22.70
C VAL A 1141 48.38 15.60 -23.44
N SER A 1142 49.55 16.16 -23.11
CA SER A 1142 50.83 15.73 -23.68
C SER A 1142 52.03 15.93 -22.76
N LEU A 1143 53.11 15.17 -23.01
CA LEU A 1143 54.40 15.29 -22.33
C LEU A 1143 55.55 15.01 -23.31
N LYS A 1144 56.56 15.89 -23.31
CA LYS A 1144 57.86 15.69 -23.96
C LYS A 1144 58.84 15.09 -22.93
N VAL A 1145 59.40 13.91 -23.23
CA VAL A 1145 60.41 13.24 -22.41
C VAL A 1145 61.74 13.28 -23.18
N GLY A 1146 62.79 13.81 -22.54
CA GLY A 1146 64.14 13.93 -23.12
C GLY A 1146 65.21 13.24 -22.28
N LYS A 1147 66.48 13.46 -22.62
CA LYS A 1147 67.66 12.86 -21.95
C LYS A 1147 67.63 11.31 -21.92
N LEU A 1148 67.05 10.70 -22.96
CA LEU A 1148 67.00 9.24 -23.17
C LEU A 1148 68.17 8.75 -24.05
N LYS A 1149 68.45 7.45 -24.02
CA LYS A 1149 69.45 6.85 -24.94
C LYS A 1149 68.95 6.97 -26.39
N ALA A 1150 69.80 7.42 -27.30
CA ALA A 1150 69.50 7.53 -28.74
C ALA A 1150 69.35 6.15 -29.40
N LYS A 1151 68.59 6.07 -30.50
CA LYS A 1151 68.36 4.85 -31.30
C LYS A 1151 67.91 3.64 -30.46
N LYS A 1152 67.13 3.83 -29.38
CA LYS A 1152 66.59 2.75 -28.54
C LYS A 1152 65.06 2.78 -28.49
N LYS A 1153 64.46 1.59 -28.51
CA LYS A 1153 63.01 1.36 -28.40
C LYS A 1153 62.57 1.48 -26.94
N TYR A 1154 61.60 2.33 -26.68
CA TYR A 1154 60.95 2.50 -25.38
C TYR A 1154 59.48 2.09 -25.47
N TYR A 1155 59.01 1.39 -24.45
CA TYR A 1155 57.60 1.11 -24.18
C TYR A 1155 57.06 2.24 -23.30
N VAL A 1156 55.91 2.79 -23.65
CA VAL A 1156 55.29 3.96 -22.99
C VAL A 1156 53.83 3.65 -22.71
N ARG A 1157 53.35 3.99 -21.50
CA ARG A 1157 51.94 3.90 -21.09
C ARG A 1157 51.52 5.10 -20.25
N VAL A 1158 50.22 5.37 -20.18
CA VAL A 1158 49.64 6.51 -19.45
C VAL A 1158 48.56 6.05 -18.48
N ARG A 1159 48.30 6.81 -17.41
CA ARG A 1159 47.12 6.66 -16.55
C ARG A 1159 46.64 8.03 -16.05
N THR A 1160 45.36 8.14 -15.68
CA THR A 1160 44.83 9.32 -14.98
C THR A 1160 45.11 9.23 -13.48
N TYR A 1161 45.10 10.39 -12.81
CA TYR A 1161 44.96 10.44 -11.36
C TYR A 1161 44.05 11.61 -10.93
N LYS A 1162 43.32 11.39 -9.83
CA LYS A 1162 42.65 12.41 -9.03
C LYS A 1162 43.43 12.54 -7.72
N GLN A 1163 43.57 13.77 -7.21
CA GLN A 1163 43.97 14.00 -5.83
C GLN A 1163 42.74 14.40 -5.01
N VAL A 1164 42.60 13.80 -3.83
CA VAL A 1164 41.57 14.14 -2.83
C VAL A 1164 42.28 14.30 -1.50
N GLY A 1165 42.31 15.52 -0.97
CA GLY A 1165 43.20 15.89 0.14
C GLY A 1165 44.67 15.55 -0.17
N LYS A 1166 45.29 14.74 0.69
CA LYS A 1166 46.68 14.27 0.53
C LYS A 1166 46.80 13.01 -0.36
N THR A 1167 45.71 12.28 -0.61
CA THR A 1167 45.70 10.97 -1.28
C THR A 1167 45.53 11.09 -2.80
N LYS A 1168 46.18 10.20 -3.58
CA LYS A 1168 46.06 10.15 -5.05
C LYS A 1168 45.50 8.81 -5.52
N TYR A 1169 44.36 8.88 -6.20
CA TYR A 1169 43.62 7.77 -6.76
C TYR A 1169 44.00 7.64 -8.24
N TYR A 1170 44.47 6.47 -8.65
CA TYR A 1170 45.05 6.24 -9.97
C TYR A 1170 44.23 5.24 -10.77
N SER A 1171 44.00 5.52 -12.06
CA SER A 1171 43.42 4.50 -12.95
C SER A 1171 44.38 3.33 -13.17
N ALA A 1172 43.86 2.24 -13.72
CA ALA A 1172 44.69 1.24 -14.40
C ALA A 1172 45.57 1.92 -15.49
N TRP A 1173 46.71 1.31 -15.80
CA TRP A 1173 47.59 1.77 -16.89
C TRP A 1173 46.99 1.44 -18.26
N SER A 1174 47.17 2.32 -19.23
CA SER A 1174 46.82 2.06 -20.62
C SER A 1174 47.59 0.86 -21.19
N LYS A 1175 47.05 0.24 -22.24
CA LYS A 1175 47.85 -0.56 -23.18
C LYS A 1175 49.07 0.27 -23.61
N ALA A 1176 50.25 -0.36 -23.68
CA ALA A 1176 51.49 0.33 -24.00
C ALA A 1176 51.64 0.54 -25.51
N LYS A 1177 52.19 1.70 -25.90
CA LYS A 1177 52.69 1.96 -27.27
C LYS A 1177 54.22 1.98 -27.24
N THR A 1178 54.88 1.78 -28.39
CA THR A 1178 56.34 1.81 -28.48
C THR A 1178 56.84 2.93 -29.39
N VAL A 1179 58.05 3.42 -29.12
CA VAL A 1179 58.72 4.48 -29.88
C VAL A 1179 60.23 4.28 -29.85
N THR A 1180 60.91 4.48 -30.97
CA THR A 1180 62.38 4.47 -31.05
C THR A 1180 62.91 5.90 -31.08
N THR A 1181 63.84 6.25 -30.19
CA THR A 1181 64.40 7.62 -30.07
C THR A 1181 65.26 8.01 -31.27
N LYS A 1182 65.20 9.28 -31.71
CA LYS A 1182 66.14 9.83 -32.71
C LYS A 1182 67.49 10.17 -32.06
N ALA A 1183 68.53 10.30 -32.88
CA ALA A 1183 69.88 10.70 -32.47
C ALA A 1183 69.95 12.13 -31.92
#